data_AF-A0A7C8NVW9-F1
#
_entry.id   AF-A0A7C8NVW9-F1
#
_cell.length_a   1.000
_cell.length_b   1.000
_cell.length_c   1.000
_cell.angle_alpha   90.00
_cell.angle_beta   90.00
_cell.angle_gamma   90.00
#
_symmetry.space_group_name_H-M   'P 1'
#
loop_
_entity.id
_entity.type
_entity.pdbx_description
1 polymer ?
#
loop_
_entity_poly.entity_id
_entity_poly.type
_entity_poly.pdbx_seq_one_letter_code
_entity_poly.pdbx_strand_id
1 'polypeptide(L)'
;MSSLASLPQELVDMILSTLTLQEINKLRLLSKSHDARFKHLYRSQAFGELRLTLQAAQLQNLSNLLKGAGDELKQYFRHITIRLVESYNEVKDPKVKPLLTGIFKKMDYLETVEFDITFRSSNVIDHWKPVMDAIIAAKRHSIEVIKSPRCGLAMSTFNLREPQLISYENTFKNLRSLEVSTSVQSERPDVTFAFWSWVNVIGSNLEELAVAGFRSKTPTRPKPDAEGRFLPKNFDLPKLKSLELVHVCLTLKDMKTMLRNTDVIEELNIVGCVTETNRPSYFFKLLKYLQNKRATRLQSLDLALSGLHDSIVAYELPNITFSGNWMDPETLTLVELNQGKVVYRGAVAYSLKKSLWKELETHNTTIDFWHSITDGKWVDREVTRWKKFSWASGFRVRRNENLSFSYGFLNNAQRLMHGLQITFTSVPQCISMPKPRVPGTMTHFGMISENTTPEKQWRSSTPFIISCIAIALFTETFLYGFIVPILPEILQDRNNVPPGDIQRVTYQLLTIYGAIAMVSSMLIGELADRASSRQTPLIIALAVAFVGTLTLALSTKLWGVFLGRIIQGVGGTAAWIVGFATLRDSIHGSNMGKAAGLIQGFVSVGALSGPAVAGLLLELTGYWITWGSALLLLVVDIVMRLLMIEQRKVKTNLSSPQEPAPEETNENSALIPGASTQSYDSVKDNEPPAAQSKISTLSFYKIIFSQRRVLTALLCSTTYSAMLASFSTTIPTHVKFAFGWGSLPTGLLFVGLEGPTIIAGPLCGWFRDKVGTKAPATIGYLSLAPLLWLLGAADQQQFPWAKDEQSAQATYIATVITIGFITNLLSSVGTLELTAVVDALEAKQPGIFGPNGGYSRTYSLSGLSFSTGLVVGPLLSGTLTESIGYYRMNMVLATVSVTVGIIAFSFLGGKSSLEIYNLEREEAIEE
;
A
#
# COMPACT_ATOMS: atom_id res chain seq x y z
N MET A 1 37.03 -24.08 -6.91
CA MET A 1 36.66 -23.90 -8.33
C MET A 1 37.63 -22.91 -8.94
N SER A 2 38.23 -23.20 -10.10
CA SER A 2 39.40 -22.47 -10.62
C SER A 2 39.22 -21.85 -12.02
N SER A 3 38.04 -21.96 -12.64
CA SER A 3 37.68 -21.13 -13.81
C SER A 3 36.17 -20.98 -13.95
N LEU A 4 35.73 -19.94 -14.66
CA LEU A 4 34.32 -19.70 -15.01
C LEU A 4 33.71 -20.79 -15.92
N ALA A 5 34.52 -21.68 -16.50
CA ALA A 5 34.04 -22.75 -17.38
C ALA A 5 33.30 -23.90 -16.64
N SER A 6 33.25 -23.87 -15.30
CA SER A 6 32.48 -24.83 -14.48
C SER A 6 31.17 -24.25 -13.92
N LEU A 7 30.66 -23.15 -14.49
CA LEU A 7 29.39 -22.54 -14.09
C LEU A 7 28.35 -22.64 -15.24
N PRO A 8 27.05 -22.81 -14.91
CA PRO A 8 25.98 -22.74 -15.91
C PRO A 8 25.97 -21.39 -16.64
N GLN A 9 25.64 -21.40 -17.93
CA GLN A 9 25.63 -20.21 -18.79
C GLN A 9 24.82 -19.06 -18.17
N GLU A 10 23.61 -19.35 -17.68
CA GLU A 10 22.68 -18.44 -17.02
C GLU A 10 23.29 -17.74 -15.77
N LEU A 11 24.20 -18.43 -15.07
CA LEU A 11 24.87 -17.93 -13.88
C LEU A 11 26.04 -17.01 -14.27
N VAL A 12 26.69 -17.26 -15.41
CA VAL A 12 27.68 -16.34 -16.00
C VAL A 12 27.00 -15.06 -16.48
N ASP A 13 25.86 -15.17 -17.16
CA ASP A 13 25.02 -14.04 -17.59
C ASP A 13 24.56 -13.19 -16.39
N MET A 14 24.10 -13.84 -15.31
CA MET A 14 23.70 -13.20 -14.04
C MET A 14 24.85 -12.44 -13.37
N ILE A 15 26.09 -12.93 -13.45
CA ILE A 15 27.27 -12.23 -12.92
C ILE A 15 27.57 -10.98 -13.77
N LEU A 16 27.46 -11.06 -15.10
CA LEU A 16 27.85 -9.99 -16.01
C LEU A 16 26.82 -8.84 -16.11
N SER A 17 25.54 -9.12 -15.88
CA SER A 17 24.45 -8.11 -15.95
C SER A 17 24.55 -6.99 -14.90
N THR A 18 25.40 -7.16 -13.89
CA THR A 18 25.55 -6.23 -12.76
C THR A 18 26.61 -5.13 -12.95
N LEU A 19 27.40 -5.18 -14.03
CA LEU A 19 28.58 -4.34 -14.23
C LEU A 19 28.25 -2.86 -14.49
N THR A 20 28.86 -1.97 -13.71
CA THR A 20 28.72 -0.51 -13.89
C THR A 20 29.66 0.04 -14.97
N LEU A 21 29.36 1.24 -15.47
CA LEU A 21 30.16 1.94 -16.49
C LEU A 21 31.61 2.23 -16.03
N GLN A 22 31.85 2.24 -14.71
CA GLN A 22 33.17 2.38 -14.11
C GLN A 22 33.99 1.07 -14.11
N GLU A 23 33.32 -0.08 -14.19
CA GLU A 23 33.93 -1.43 -14.20
C GLU A 23 34.15 -1.94 -15.62
N ILE A 24 33.33 -1.51 -16.59
CA ILE A 24 33.57 -1.70 -18.03
C ILE A 24 34.98 -1.22 -18.44
N ASN A 25 35.48 -0.14 -17.84
CA ASN A 25 36.85 0.34 -18.07
C ASN A 25 37.95 -0.62 -17.54
N LYS A 26 37.66 -1.47 -16.55
CA LYS A 26 38.63 -2.45 -15.99
C LYS A 26 38.73 -3.71 -16.86
N LEU A 27 37.64 -4.11 -17.51
CA LEU A 27 37.58 -5.30 -18.39
C LEU A 27 38.51 -5.21 -19.61
N ARG A 28 38.91 -4.00 -19.99
CA ARG A 28 39.83 -3.70 -21.11
C ARG A 28 41.27 -4.21 -20.94
N LEU A 29 41.58 -4.86 -19.81
CA LEU A 29 42.87 -5.45 -19.47
C LEU A 29 42.95 -6.97 -19.71
N LEU A 30 41.86 -7.62 -20.12
CA LEU A 30 41.86 -9.06 -20.41
C LEU A 30 42.52 -9.40 -21.76
N SER A 31 43.12 -10.58 -21.86
CA SER A 31 43.86 -11.00 -23.05
C SER A 31 42.97 -11.24 -24.27
N LYS A 32 43.54 -11.13 -25.48
CA LYS A 32 42.85 -11.29 -26.78
C LYS A 32 41.97 -12.55 -26.90
N SER A 33 42.31 -13.64 -26.21
CA SER A 33 41.54 -14.89 -26.21
C SER A 33 40.26 -14.84 -25.36
N HIS A 34 40.23 -14.01 -24.31
CA HIS A 34 39.03 -13.77 -23.50
C HIS A 34 38.09 -12.80 -24.21
N ASP A 35 38.64 -11.71 -24.75
CA ASP A 35 37.90 -10.67 -25.48
C ASP A 35 37.02 -11.29 -26.58
N ALA A 36 37.57 -12.22 -27.37
CA ALA A 36 36.84 -12.95 -28.42
C ALA A 36 35.63 -13.78 -27.92
N ARG A 37 35.68 -14.35 -26.71
CA ARG A 37 34.56 -15.14 -26.13
C ARG A 37 33.49 -14.23 -25.51
N PHE A 38 33.92 -13.23 -24.73
CA PHE A 38 33.01 -12.25 -24.15
C PHE A 38 32.30 -11.41 -25.22
N LYS A 39 32.94 -11.20 -26.39
CA LYS A 39 32.41 -10.41 -27.52
C LYS A 39 30.99 -10.75 -27.94
N HIS A 40 30.53 -11.98 -27.73
CA HIS A 40 29.20 -12.43 -28.18
C HIS A 40 28.09 -12.27 -27.12
N LEU A 41 28.45 -12.23 -25.83
CA LEU A 41 27.51 -12.14 -24.69
C LEU A 41 27.19 -10.69 -24.31
N TYR A 42 28.18 -9.81 -24.32
CA TYR A 42 27.95 -8.36 -24.09
C TYR A 42 26.98 -7.72 -25.09
N ARG A 43 26.74 -8.36 -26.24
CA ARG A 43 25.93 -7.82 -27.35
C ARG A 43 24.42 -7.87 -27.14
N SER A 44 23.91 -8.79 -26.32
CA SER A 44 22.45 -9.00 -26.19
C SER A 44 21.84 -8.37 -24.93
N GLN A 45 22.52 -8.46 -23.78
CA GLN A 45 21.92 -8.12 -22.48
C GLN A 45 22.34 -6.75 -21.92
N ALA A 46 23.54 -6.25 -22.23
CA ALA A 46 24.16 -5.17 -21.44
C ALA A 46 23.98 -3.73 -21.98
N PHE A 47 23.58 -3.54 -23.25
CA PHE A 47 23.72 -2.23 -23.92
C PHE A 47 22.46 -1.66 -24.61
N GLY A 48 21.31 -2.32 -24.51
CA GLY A 48 20.08 -1.91 -25.22
C GLY A 48 19.51 -0.55 -24.79
N GLU A 49 19.58 -0.23 -23.49
CA GLU A 49 19.09 1.02 -22.88
C GLU A 49 20.22 1.75 -22.14
N LEU A 50 20.51 2.99 -22.55
CA LEU A 50 21.54 3.84 -21.95
C LEU A 50 20.92 4.97 -21.12
N ARG A 51 21.09 4.89 -19.80
CA ARG A 51 20.57 5.88 -18.85
C ARG A 51 21.55 7.04 -18.68
N LEU A 52 21.11 8.26 -18.99
CA LEU A 52 21.93 9.47 -18.95
C LEU A 52 21.45 10.45 -17.89
N THR A 53 22.37 10.98 -17.09
CA THR A 53 22.18 12.23 -16.34
C THR A 53 22.80 13.40 -17.12
N LEU A 54 22.21 14.58 -17.02
CA LEU A 54 22.69 15.78 -17.72
C LEU A 54 23.86 16.46 -16.99
N GLN A 55 24.82 15.66 -16.52
CA GLN A 55 26.01 16.11 -15.80
C GLN A 55 27.22 16.12 -16.74
N ALA A 56 27.90 17.26 -16.85
CA ALA A 56 29.05 17.41 -17.76
C ALA A 56 30.15 16.36 -17.53
N ALA A 57 30.41 15.95 -16.29
CA ALA A 57 31.38 14.89 -15.97
C ALA A 57 30.98 13.51 -16.53
N GLN A 58 29.72 13.10 -16.39
CA GLN A 58 29.22 11.82 -16.91
C GLN A 58 29.19 11.82 -18.44
N LEU A 59 28.75 12.93 -19.05
CA LEU A 59 28.76 13.11 -20.50
C LEU A 59 30.19 13.13 -21.06
N GLN A 60 31.17 13.69 -20.34
CA GLN A 60 32.58 13.65 -20.73
C GLN A 60 33.15 12.23 -20.68
N ASN A 61 32.80 11.44 -19.64
CA ASN A 61 33.19 10.03 -19.52
C ASN A 61 32.61 9.19 -20.66
N LEU A 62 31.31 9.30 -20.94
CA LEU A 62 30.65 8.62 -22.05
C LEU A 62 31.22 9.05 -23.42
N SER A 63 31.45 10.34 -23.63
CA SER A 63 32.04 10.85 -24.88
C SER A 63 33.44 10.28 -25.13
N ASN A 64 34.22 10.05 -24.07
CA ASN A 64 35.52 9.40 -24.11
C ASN A 64 35.44 7.87 -24.32
N LEU A 65 34.48 7.18 -23.68
CA LEU A 65 34.17 5.77 -23.97
C LEU A 65 33.88 5.59 -25.48
N LEU A 66 33.02 6.45 -26.03
CA LEU A 66 32.68 6.51 -27.46
C LEU A 66 33.80 7.09 -28.36
N LYS A 67 34.98 7.46 -27.84
CA LYS A 67 36.19 7.66 -28.67
C LYS A 67 36.97 6.35 -28.84
N GLY A 68 36.88 5.44 -27.87
CA GLY A 68 37.63 4.19 -27.84
C GLY A 68 36.85 2.95 -28.30
N ALA A 69 35.53 3.05 -28.45
CA ALA A 69 34.67 1.96 -28.90
C ALA A 69 34.58 1.91 -30.44
N GLY A 70 34.86 0.74 -31.02
CA GLY A 70 34.60 0.48 -32.44
C GLY A 70 33.10 0.38 -32.75
N ASP A 71 32.75 0.44 -34.03
CA ASP A 71 31.34 0.55 -34.47
C ASP A 71 30.47 -0.64 -34.04
N GLU A 72 31.09 -1.81 -33.85
CA GLU A 72 30.45 -3.00 -33.28
C GLU A 72 29.78 -2.79 -31.92
N LEU A 73 30.16 -1.78 -31.13
CA LEU A 73 29.49 -1.43 -29.87
C LEU A 73 28.41 -0.36 -30.04
N LYS A 74 28.52 0.51 -31.05
CA LYS A 74 27.58 1.63 -31.28
C LYS A 74 26.18 1.14 -31.66
N GLN A 75 26.10 0.00 -32.34
CA GLN A 75 24.85 -0.62 -32.83
C GLN A 75 23.89 -1.12 -31.75
N TYR A 76 24.33 -1.19 -30.49
CA TYR A 76 23.51 -1.65 -29.37
C TYR A 76 22.83 -0.51 -28.60
N PHE A 77 23.39 0.70 -28.63
CA PHE A 77 22.85 1.89 -27.97
C PHE A 77 21.64 2.47 -28.72
N ARG A 78 20.55 1.69 -28.75
CA ARG A 78 19.30 2.00 -29.48
C ARG A 78 18.33 2.83 -28.66
N HIS A 79 18.32 2.67 -27.34
CA HIS A 79 17.41 3.40 -26.44
C HIS A 79 18.22 4.27 -25.48
N ILE A 80 17.77 5.52 -25.26
CA ILE A 80 18.33 6.44 -24.27
C ILE A 80 17.24 6.93 -23.32
N THR A 81 17.54 6.87 -22.03
CA THR A 81 16.65 7.33 -20.96
C THR A 81 17.30 8.49 -20.21
N ILE A 82 16.79 9.70 -20.40
CA ILE A 82 17.24 10.91 -19.70
C ILE A 82 16.62 10.95 -18.31
N ARG A 83 17.47 11.03 -17.27
CA ARG A 83 17.03 11.11 -15.88
C ARG A 83 17.08 12.53 -15.32
N LEU A 84 16.21 12.78 -14.34
CA LEU A 84 16.21 14.00 -13.54
C LEU A 84 17.57 14.22 -12.85
N VAL A 85 18.06 15.46 -12.91
CA VAL A 85 19.15 15.97 -12.09
C VAL A 85 18.59 17.04 -11.17
N GLU A 86 18.73 16.86 -9.85
CA GLU A 86 18.20 17.79 -8.84
C GLU A 86 18.95 19.13 -8.82
N SER A 87 20.24 19.11 -9.18
CA SER A 87 21.13 20.27 -9.25
C SER A 87 20.88 21.10 -10.52
N TYR A 88 20.16 22.22 -10.35
CA TYR A 88 19.84 23.17 -11.43
C TYR A 88 21.07 23.67 -12.20
N ASN A 89 22.20 23.86 -11.50
CA ASN A 89 23.43 24.39 -12.09
C ASN A 89 24.14 23.37 -13.00
N GLU A 90 23.99 22.06 -12.75
CA GLU A 90 24.60 21.01 -13.58
C GLU A 90 23.92 20.90 -14.94
N VAL A 91 22.58 20.94 -14.96
CA VAL A 91 21.76 20.89 -16.18
C VAL A 91 22.04 22.10 -17.10
N LYS A 92 22.41 23.24 -16.50
CA LYS A 92 22.73 24.50 -17.21
C LYS A 92 24.22 24.74 -17.46
N ASP A 93 25.11 23.77 -17.16
CA ASP A 93 26.52 23.89 -17.53
C ASP A 93 26.62 23.99 -19.07
N PRO A 94 27.22 25.07 -19.63
CA PRO A 94 27.33 25.26 -21.08
C PRO A 94 28.08 24.13 -21.81
N LYS A 95 28.79 23.24 -21.09
CA LYS A 95 29.42 22.02 -21.63
C LYS A 95 28.42 20.91 -21.97
N VAL A 96 27.22 20.88 -21.36
CA VAL A 96 26.24 19.78 -21.54
C VAL A 96 25.83 19.64 -23.01
N LYS A 97 25.37 20.73 -23.64
CA LYS A 97 24.93 20.74 -25.05
C LYS A 97 26.01 20.29 -26.06
N PRO A 98 27.24 20.82 -26.07
CA PRO A 98 28.28 20.35 -26.99
C PRO A 98 28.73 18.90 -26.70
N LEU A 99 28.74 18.45 -25.43
CA LEU A 99 29.03 17.05 -25.10
C LEU A 99 27.94 16.10 -25.61
N LEU A 100 26.67 16.41 -25.38
CA LEU A 100 25.53 15.65 -25.95
C LEU A 100 25.61 15.61 -27.49
N THR A 101 25.90 16.74 -28.13
CA THR A 101 26.04 16.81 -29.59
C THR A 101 27.18 15.90 -30.08
N GLY A 102 28.30 15.85 -29.35
CA GLY A 102 29.44 14.96 -29.64
C GLY A 102 29.19 13.48 -29.30
N ILE A 103 28.15 13.17 -28.51
CA ILE A 103 27.68 11.81 -28.22
C ILE A 103 26.72 11.35 -29.33
N PHE A 104 25.68 12.13 -29.64
CA PHE A 104 24.67 11.78 -30.66
C PHE A 104 25.26 11.68 -32.08
N LYS A 105 26.32 12.44 -32.39
CA LYS A 105 27.12 12.30 -33.63
C LYS A 105 27.91 10.98 -33.76
N LYS A 106 27.83 10.09 -32.76
CA LYS A 106 28.49 8.78 -32.74
C LYS A 106 27.54 7.62 -32.42
N MET A 107 26.26 7.90 -32.25
CA MET A 107 25.25 6.92 -31.88
C MET A 107 24.41 6.62 -33.10
N ASP A 108 25.03 5.87 -34.02
CA ASP A 108 24.52 5.73 -35.39
C ASP A 108 23.28 4.84 -35.54
N TYR A 109 22.80 4.30 -34.43
CA TYR A 109 21.66 3.40 -34.31
C TYR A 109 20.70 3.82 -33.18
N LEU A 110 20.75 5.10 -32.74
CA LEU A 110 19.82 5.61 -31.73
C LEU A 110 18.40 5.72 -32.32
N GLU A 111 17.47 4.95 -31.78
CA GLU A 111 16.09 4.77 -32.23
C GLU A 111 15.08 5.41 -31.25
N THR A 112 15.32 5.33 -29.94
CA THR A 112 14.38 5.77 -28.89
C THR A 112 15.01 6.76 -27.90
N VAL A 113 14.28 7.83 -27.58
CA VAL A 113 14.65 8.81 -26.54
C VAL A 113 13.49 9.02 -25.56
N GLU A 114 13.68 8.62 -24.30
CA GLU A 114 12.71 8.74 -23.20
C GLU A 114 13.22 9.64 -22.06
N PHE A 115 12.31 10.29 -21.32
CA PHE A 115 12.63 11.15 -20.17
C PHE A 115 11.97 10.65 -18.88
N ASP A 116 12.75 9.92 -18.07
CA ASP A 116 12.44 9.42 -16.73
C ASP A 116 12.44 10.58 -15.71
N ILE A 117 11.43 11.45 -15.82
CA ILE A 117 11.21 12.64 -14.97
C ILE A 117 9.73 12.70 -14.57
N THR A 118 9.43 12.09 -13.42
CA THR A 118 8.06 11.90 -12.89
C THR A 118 7.58 13.03 -11.96
N PHE A 119 8.49 13.80 -11.37
CA PHE A 119 8.17 14.85 -10.40
C PHE A 119 7.93 16.22 -11.04
N ARG A 120 6.94 16.97 -10.54
CA ARG A 120 6.54 18.28 -11.06
C ARG A 120 7.49 19.41 -10.61
N SER A 121 8.62 19.53 -11.31
CA SER A 121 9.65 20.56 -11.10
C SER A 121 9.47 21.74 -12.06
N SER A 122 10.03 22.91 -11.73
CA SER A 122 10.18 24.05 -12.66
C SER A 122 11.19 23.77 -13.78
N ASN A 123 12.13 22.84 -13.54
CA ASN A 123 13.36 22.70 -14.32
C ASN A 123 13.23 21.65 -15.46
N VAL A 124 12.01 21.25 -15.80
CA VAL A 124 11.73 20.15 -16.74
C VAL A 124 12.07 20.54 -18.17
N ILE A 125 11.76 21.79 -18.55
CA ILE A 125 12.11 22.37 -19.86
C ILE A 125 13.63 22.42 -20.05
N ASP A 126 14.37 22.66 -18.96
CA ASP A 126 15.83 22.71 -18.96
C ASP A 126 16.48 21.33 -19.19
N HIS A 127 15.75 20.23 -18.95
CA HIS A 127 16.20 18.88 -19.34
C HIS A 127 15.87 18.56 -20.80
N TRP A 128 14.65 18.90 -21.24
CA TRP A 128 14.16 18.65 -22.60
C TRP A 128 14.95 19.40 -23.67
N LYS A 129 15.11 20.71 -23.49
CA LYS A 129 15.63 21.60 -24.54
C LYS A 129 17.08 21.30 -24.95
N PRO A 130 18.06 21.09 -24.04
CA PRO A 130 19.43 20.78 -24.44
C PRO A 130 19.58 19.45 -25.19
N VAL A 131 18.73 18.46 -24.87
CA VAL A 131 18.72 17.15 -25.54
C VAL A 131 18.19 17.29 -26.97
N MET A 132 17.02 17.91 -27.15
CA MET A 132 16.43 18.13 -28.48
C MET A 132 17.33 19.02 -29.37
N ASP A 133 17.88 20.11 -28.81
CA ASP A 133 18.86 20.96 -29.48
C ASP A 133 20.11 20.17 -29.94
N ALA A 134 20.62 19.26 -29.11
CA ALA A 134 21.80 18.46 -29.43
C ALA A 134 21.54 17.36 -30.46
N ILE A 135 20.34 16.77 -30.46
CA ILE A 135 19.86 15.81 -31.46
C ILE A 135 19.80 16.48 -32.85
N ILE A 136 19.25 17.69 -32.93
CA ILE A 136 19.17 18.49 -34.16
C ILE A 136 20.58 18.94 -34.60
N ALA A 137 21.43 19.41 -33.67
CA ALA A 137 22.82 19.77 -33.97
C ALA A 137 23.70 18.57 -34.39
N ALA A 138 23.27 17.35 -34.08
CA ALA A 138 23.86 16.10 -34.54
C ALA A 138 23.29 15.59 -35.88
N LYS A 139 22.16 16.15 -36.36
CA LYS A 139 21.40 15.67 -37.54
C LYS A 139 21.04 14.18 -37.44
N ARG A 140 20.51 13.77 -36.28
CA ARG A 140 20.27 12.36 -35.92
C ARG A 140 18.93 11.85 -36.49
N HIS A 141 18.95 11.43 -37.76
CA HIS A 141 17.75 10.98 -38.50
C HIS A 141 17.20 9.59 -38.14
N SER A 142 17.84 8.83 -37.25
CA SER A 142 17.45 7.44 -36.92
C SER A 142 16.41 7.31 -35.80
N ILE A 143 15.96 8.42 -35.20
CA ILE A 143 15.04 8.40 -34.06
C ILE A 143 13.62 8.12 -34.55
N GLU A 144 13.05 7.00 -34.10
CA GLU A 144 11.68 6.56 -34.38
C GLU A 144 10.73 6.80 -33.19
N VAL A 145 11.23 6.91 -31.95
CA VAL A 145 10.40 7.04 -30.73
C VAL A 145 10.88 8.16 -29.81
N ILE A 146 9.95 9.03 -29.36
CA ILE A 146 10.23 10.10 -28.38
C ILE A 146 9.17 10.11 -27.27
N LYS A 147 9.61 9.98 -26.01
CA LYS A 147 8.75 10.02 -24.81
C LYS A 147 9.19 11.13 -23.86
N SER A 148 8.39 12.19 -23.79
CA SER A 148 8.67 13.41 -23.02
C SER A 148 8.53 13.27 -21.49
N PRO A 149 9.01 14.24 -20.69
CA PRO A 149 8.81 14.26 -19.24
C PRO A 149 7.33 14.23 -18.82
N ARG A 150 6.92 13.17 -18.10
CA ARG A 150 5.55 12.94 -17.60
C ARG A 150 4.99 13.96 -16.61
N CYS A 151 5.76 14.98 -16.26
CA CYS A 151 5.37 16.11 -15.41
C CYS A 151 4.84 17.34 -16.20
N GLY A 152 4.95 17.33 -17.53
CA GLY A 152 4.31 18.29 -18.43
C GLY A 152 5.18 19.47 -18.87
N LEU A 153 5.62 19.48 -20.14
CA LEU A 153 6.31 20.60 -20.78
C LEU A 153 5.35 21.78 -21.02
N ALA A 154 5.73 23.01 -20.66
CA ALA A 154 4.90 24.18 -21.00
C ALA A 154 4.76 24.30 -22.53
N MET A 155 3.55 24.50 -23.05
CA MET A 155 3.31 24.56 -24.51
C MET A 155 4.11 25.70 -25.17
N SER A 156 4.42 26.76 -24.43
CA SER A 156 5.36 27.83 -24.79
C SER A 156 6.78 27.37 -25.17
N THR A 157 7.20 26.17 -24.77
CA THR A 157 8.44 25.53 -25.24
C THR A 157 8.46 25.30 -26.75
N PHE A 158 7.29 25.15 -27.37
CA PHE A 158 7.10 24.82 -28.78
C PHE A 158 6.81 26.04 -29.67
N ASN A 159 6.88 27.25 -29.13
CA ASN A 159 6.83 28.49 -29.90
C ASN A 159 8.18 28.72 -30.63
N LEU A 160 8.34 28.01 -31.75
CA LEU A 160 9.56 27.93 -32.56
C LEU A 160 9.47 28.81 -33.81
N ARG A 161 10.58 29.45 -34.19
CA ARG A 161 10.68 30.18 -35.46
C ARG A 161 10.78 29.21 -36.64
N GLU A 162 10.34 29.62 -37.83
CA GLU A 162 10.30 28.78 -39.04
C GLU A 162 11.61 28.01 -39.35
N PRO A 163 12.82 28.61 -39.25
CA PRO A 163 14.06 27.87 -39.49
C PRO A 163 14.32 26.76 -38.46
N GLN A 164 13.76 26.89 -37.25
CA GLN A 164 13.81 25.86 -36.22
C GLN A 164 12.80 24.75 -36.54
N LEU A 165 11.57 25.08 -36.97
CA LEU A 165 10.57 24.10 -37.39
C LEU A 165 11.10 23.23 -38.54
N ILE A 166 11.68 23.83 -39.58
CA ILE A 166 12.35 23.12 -40.70
C ILE A 166 13.49 22.21 -40.18
N SER A 167 14.19 22.62 -39.12
CA SER A 167 15.24 21.80 -38.50
C SER A 167 14.67 20.59 -37.73
N TYR A 168 13.50 20.73 -37.09
CA TYR A 168 12.77 19.61 -36.50
C TYR A 168 12.24 18.65 -37.58
N GLU A 169 11.60 19.18 -38.64
CA GLU A 169 11.07 18.42 -39.78
C GLU A 169 12.12 17.48 -40.39
N ASN A 170 13.29 18.05 -40.74
CA ASN A 170 14.36 17.29 -41.35
C ASN A 170 14.97 16.25 -40.40
N THR A 171 15.07 16.57 -39.10
CA THR A 171 15.68 15.66 -38.10
C THR A 171 14.75 14.49 -37.79
N PHE A 172 13.47 14.76 -37.49
CA PHE A 172 12.50 13.78 -36.98
C PHE A 172 11.62 13.16 -38.07
N LYS A 173 12.06 13.20 -39.34
CA LYS A 173 11.32 12.67 -40.49
C LYS A 173 10.94 11.18 -40.35
N ASN A 174 11.67 10.39 -39.57
CA ASN A 174 11.42 8.96 -39.34
C ASN A 174 10.67 8.66 -38.02
N LEU A 175 10.17 9.69 -37.32
CA LEU A 175 9.45 9.54 -36.06
C LEU A 175 8.12 8.78 -36.27
N ARG A 176 7.96 7.65 -35.58
CA ARG A 176 6.76 6.81 -35.55
C ARG A 176 5.92 7.02 -34.30
N SER A 177 6.54 7.19 -33.14
CA SER A 177 5.84 7.25 -31.84
C SER A 177 6.24 8.47 -31.02
N LEU A 178 5.23 9.18 -30.48
CA LEU A 178 5.40 10.44 -29.79
C LEU A 178 4.48 10.56 -28.56
N GLU A 179 5.04 10.45 -27.35
CA GLU A 179 4.36 10.63 -26.05
C GLU A 179 4.70 12.01 -25.47
N VAL A 180 3.82 13.01 -25.65
CA VAL A 180 4.03 14.39 -25.18
C VAL A 180 3.07 14.77 -24.04
N SER A 181 3.63 14.78 -22.83
CA SER A 181 3.03 15.45 -21.68
C SER A 181 3.29 16.95 -21.75
N THR A 182 2.22 17.74 -21.73
CA THR A 182 2.24 19.21 -21.70
C THR A 182 1.75 19.73 -20.34
N SER A 183 2.13 20.95 -19.96
CA SER A 183 1.54 21.65 -18.82
C SER A 183 0.90 22.98 -19.23
N VAL A 184 -0.33 23.20 -18.78
CA VAL A 184 -1.16 24.36 -19.19
C VAL A 184 -0.99 25.47 -18.16
N GLN A 185 0.04 26.30 -18.32
CA GLN A 185 0.36 27.44 -17.43
C GLN A 185 -0.08 28.78 -18.03
N SER A 186 -1.37 29.13 -17.91
CA SER A 186 -1.88 30.46 -18.29
C SER A 186 -1.64 30.88 -19.74
N GLU A 187 -1.54 29.92 -20.66
CA GLU A 187 -1.08 30.18 -22.02
C GLU A 187 -2.17 30.70 -22.96
N ARG A 188 -1.74 31.44 -23.99
CA ARG A 188 -2.60 32.14 -24.96
C ARG A 188 -2.91 31.24 -26.18
N PRO A 189 -3.96 31.55 -26.98
CA PRO A 189 -4.33 30.77 -28.17
C PRO A 189 -3.18 30.50 -29.14
N ASP A 190 -2.34 31.51 -29.39
CA ASP A 190 -1.15 31.46 -30.23
C ASP A 190 -0.16 30.37 -29.82
N VAL A 191 -0.12 30.01 -28.53
CA VAL A 191 0.83 29.04 -28.01
C VAL A 191 0.32 27.60 -28.12
N THR A 192 -0.99 27.38 -27.89
CA THR A 192 -1.65 26.11 -28.22
C THR A 192 -1.57 25.83 -29.73
N PHE A 193 -1.75 26.86 -30.56
CA PHE A 193 -1.57 26.77 -32.00
C PHE A 193 -0.12 26.42 -32.38
N ALA A 194 0.87 27.06 -31.75
CA ALA A 194 2.29 26.76 -32.00
C ALA A 194 2.67 25.31 -31.67
N PHE A 195 2.15 24.76 -30.56
CA PHE A 195 2.32 23.34 -30.24
C PHE A 195 1.77 22.42 -31.33
N TRP A 196 0.53 22.65 -31.80
CA TRP A 196 -0.05 21.84 -32.87
C TRP A 196 0.61 22.06 -34.24
N SER A 197 1.15 23.26 -34.50
CA SER A 197 2.00 23.52 -35.67
C SER A 197 3.29 22.71 -35.63
N TRP A 198 3.93 22.59 -34.46
CA TRP A 198 5.10 21.72 -34.27
C TRP A 198 4.77 20.23 -34.47
N VAL A 199 3.65 19.74 -33.89
CA VAL A 199 3.17 18.36 -34.11
C VAL A 199 2.93 18.09 -35.60
N ASN A 200 2.31 19.01 -36.34
CA ASN A 200 2.04 18.84 -37.77
C ASN A 200 3.33 18.68 -38.59
N VAL A 201 4.38 19.44 -38.24
CA VAL A 201 5.66 19.45 -38.95
C VAL A 201 6.44 18.13 -38.77
N ILE A 202 6.36 17.49 -37.60
CA ILE A 202 7.02 16.18 -37.36
C ILE A 202 6.09 14.98 -37.61
N GLY A 203 4.79 15.21 -37.78
CA GLY A 203 3.75 14.18 -37.79
C GLY A 203 3.61 13.36 -39.08
N SER A 204 4.36 13.67 -40.14
CA SER A 204 4.14 13.11 -41.49
C SER A 204 4.32 11.58 -41.59
N ASN A 205 5.08 10.97 -40.68
CA ASN A 205 5.29 9.52 -40.60
C ASN A 205 4.78 8.89 -39.30
N LEU A 206 4.08 9.67 -38.47
CA LEU A 206 3.70 9.26 -37.12
C LEU A 206 2.59 8.21 -37.15
N GLU A 207 2.84 7.08 -36.48
CA GLU A 207 1.94 5.94 -36.32
C GLU A 207 1.25 5.97 -34.94
N GLU A 208 1.90 6.52 -33.90
CA GLU A 208 1.38 6.63 -32.53
C GLU A 208 1.54 8.07 -32.00
N LEU A 209 0.45 8.66 -31.50
CA LEU A 209 0.45 9.98 -30.85
C LEU A 209 -0.26 9.92 -29.51
N ALA A 210 0.47 10.17 -28.41
CA ALA A 210 -0.11 10.33 -27.08
C ALA A 210 0.14 11.76 -26.58
N VAL A 211 -0.92 12.51 -26.25
CA VAL A 211 -0.82 13.88 -25.73
C VAL A 211 -1.59 14.01 -24.41
N ALA A 212 -0.88 14.36 -23.34
CA ALA A 212 -1.44 14.53 -21.99
C ALA A 212 -1.34 15.98 -21.49
N GLY A 213 -2.40 16.50 -20.86
CA GLY A 213 -2.51 17.89 -20.41
C GLY A 213 -2.52 18.06 -18.88
N PHE A 214 -1.37 18.40 -18.29
CA PHE A 214 -1.24 18.67 -16.86
C PHE A 214 -1.65 20.11 -16.50
N ARG A 215 -2.88 20.28 -16.00
CA ARG A 215 -3.48 21.60 -15.72
C ARG A 215 -2.80 22.39 -14.57
N SER A 216 -2.76 23.71 -14.70
CA SER A 216 -2.49 24.65 -13.60
C SER A 216 -3.71 24.78 -12.67
N LYS A 217 -3.55 25.44 -11.51
CA LYS A 217 -4.65 25.83 -10.61
C LYS A 217 -5.48 27.02 -11.12
N THR A 218 -5.06 27.69 -12.19
CA THR A 218 -5.66 28.93 -12.72
C THR A 218 -6.57 28.64 -13.94
N PRO A 219 -7.86 29.04 -13.92
CA PRO A 219 -8.87 28.62 -14.91
C PRO A 219 -8.88 29.45 -16.21
N THR A 220 -7.70 29.70 -16.79
CA THR A 220 -7.57 30.39 -18.07
C THR A 220 -7.88 29.43 -19.23
N ARG A 221 -9.04 29.59 -19.85
CA ARG A 221 -9.43 28.79 -21.03
C ARG A 221 -8.78 29.40 -22.29
N PRO A 222 -7.97 28.66 -23.06
CA PRO A 222 -7.53 29.14 -24.37
C PRO A 222 -8.74 29.21 -25.29
N LYS A 223 -8.96 30.37 -25.91
CA LYS A 223 -9.95 30.54 -26.98
C LYS A 223 -9.39 29.94 -28.28
N PRO A 224 -10.22 29.38 -29.17
CA PRO A 224 -9.79 28.98 -30.50
C PRO A 224 -9.52 30.22 -31.39
N ASP A 225 -9.06 29.98 -32.62
CA ASP A 225 -9.00 31.00 -33.66
C ASP A 225 -10.39 31.53 -34.09
N ALA A 226 -10.41 32.52 -34.98
CA ALA A 226 -11.65 33.11 -35.51
C ALA A 226 -12.53 32.12 -36.32
N GLU A 227 -12.01 30.94 -36.66
CA GLU A 227 -12.74 29.88 -37.35
C GLU A 227 -13.20 28.76 -36.39
N GLY A 228 -12.86 28.85 -35.10
CA GLY A 228 -13.18 27.84 -34.10
C GLY A 228 -12.29 26.60 -34.19
N ARG A 229 -10.97 26.77 -34.40
CA ARG A 229 -9.95 25.72 -34.37
C ARG A 229 -8.84 25.98 -33.36
N PHE A 230 -8.21 24.89 -32.91
CA PHE A 230 -6.90 24.92 -32.23
C PHE A 230 -5.77 24.36 -33.12
N LEU A 231 -6.10 23.59 -34.16
CA LEU A 231 -5.13 23.07 -35.12
C LEU A 231 -4.85 24.05 -36.28
N PRO A 232 -3.64 24.04 -36.86
CA PRO A 232 -3.37 24.76 -38.10
C PRO A 232 -4.25 24.27 -39.25
N LYS A 233 -4.53 25.14 -40.23
CA LYS A 233 -5.48 24.85 -41.32
C LYS A 233 -5.11 23.62 -42.15
N ASN A 234 -3.81 23.34 -42.26
CA ASN A 234 -3.23 22.24 -43.01
C ASN A 234 -2.76 21.10 -42.09
N PHE A 235 -3.43 20.87 -40.95
CA PHE A 235 -3.11 19.74 -40.07
C PHE A 235 -3.49 18.41 -40.73
N ASP A 236 -2.56 17.45 -40.77
CA ASP A 236 -2.79 16.08 -41.22
C ASP A 236 -1.77 15.11 -40.58
N LEU A 237 -2.20 13.89 -40.27
CA LEU A 237 -1.37 12.82 -39.65
C LEU A 237 -1.61 11.51 -40.41
N PRO A 238 -1.00 11.34 -41.60
CA PRO A 238 -1.53 10.43 -42.62
C PRO A 238 -1.36 8.93 -42.29
N LYS A 239 -0.49 8.58 -41.34
CA LYS A 239 -0.18 7.20 -40.94
C LYS A 239 -0.66 6.81 -39.53
N LEU A 240 -1.41 7.69 -38.87
CA LEU A 240 -1.80 7.54 -37.46
C LEU A 240 -2.68 6.28 -37.25
N LYS A 241 -2.18 5.36 -36.43
CA LYS A 241 -2.86 4.13 -36.00
C LYS A 241 -3.42 4.26 -34.59
N SER A 242 -2.62 4.74 -33.65
CA SER A 242 -2.98 4.87 -32.23
C SER A 242 -2.98 6.34 -31.81
N LEU A 243 -4.07 6.80 -31.21
CA LEU A 243 -4.22 8.18 -30.71
C LEU A 243 -4.71 8.18 -29.26
N GLU A 244 -3.88 8.67 -28.35
CA GLU A 244 -4.24 8.93 -26.95
C GLU A 244 -4.31 10.44 -26.67
N LEU A 245 -5.42 10.90 -26.09
CA LEU A 245 -5.65 12.29 -25.73
C LEU A 245 -6.20 12.42 -24.31
N VAL A 246 -5.37 12.88 -23.37
CA VAL A 246 -5.70 13.03 -21.95
C VAL A 246 -5.78 14.51 -21.56
N HIS A 247 -6.97 14.96 -21.15
CA HIS A 247 -7.27 16.31 -20.66
C HIS A 247 -6.99 17.49 -21.59
N VAL A 248 -6.79 17.22 -22.88
CA VAL A 248 -6.47 18.19 -23.95
C VAL A 248 -7.71 19.05 -24.32
N CYS A 249 -7.47 20.26 -24.80
CA CYS A 249 -8.51 21.15 -25.36
C CYS A 249 -8.48 21.10 -26.89
N LEU A 250 -9.57 20.64 -27.51
CA LEU A 250 -9.76 20.52 -28.97
C LEU A 250 -11.24 20.77 -29.30
N THR A 251 -11.56 21.12 -30.56
CA THR A 251 -12.94 21.20 -31.04
C THR A 251 -13.35 19.97 -31.87
N LEU A 252 -14.63 19.88 -32.25
CA LEU A 252 -15.11 18.80 -33.11
C LEU A 252 -14.54 18.89 -34.54
N LYS A 253 -14.17 20.11 -34.98
CA LYS A 253 -13.46 20.31 -36.25
C LYS A 253 -12.05 19.77 -36.17
N ASP A 254 -11.38 20.02 -35.03
CA ASP A 254 -10.02 19.56 -34.78
C ASP A 254 -9.95 18.02 -34.69
N MET A 255 -10.81 17.38 -33.88
CA MET A 255 -10.86 15.92 -33.79
C MET A 255 -11.15 15.24 -35.14
N LYS A 256 -12.07 15.78 -35.95
CA LYS A 256 -12.34 15.27 -37.32
C LYS A 256 -11.23 15.57 -38.33
N THR A 257 -10.28 16.43 -37.96
CA THR A 257 -9.08 16.73 -38.76
C THR A 257 -7.95 15.76 -38.39
N MET A 258 -7.76 15.45 -37.10
CA MET A 258 -6.82 14.40 -36.64
C MET A 258 -7.28 13.01 -37.11
N LEU A 259 -8.57 12.69 -36.97
CA LEU A 259 -9.18 11.41 -37.35
C LEU A 259 -9.62 11.37 -38.82
N ARG A 260 -8.94 12.10 -39.72
CA ARG A 260 -9.34 12.18 -41.14
C ARG A 260 -9.21 10.84 -41.87
N ASN A 261 -8.16 10.07 -41.55
CA ASN A 261 -7.77 8.82 -42.21
C ASN A 261 -8.22 7.61 -41.38
N THR A 262 -9.53 7.46 -41.21
CA THR A 262 -10.18 6.40 -40.41
C THR A 262 -9.83 4.97 -40.81
N ASP A 263 -9.33 4.75 -42.03
CA ASP A 263 -8.96 3.44 -42.56
C ASP A 263 -7.59 2.92 -42.07
N VAL A 264 -6.84 3.76 -41.35
CA VAL A 264 -5.53 3.42 -40.75
C VAL A 264 -5.61 3.28 -39.22
N ILE A 265 -6.63 3.87 -38.59
CA ILE A 265 -6.74 3.97 -37.13
C ILE A 265 -7.14 2.61 -36.55
N GLU A 266 -6.29 2.09 -35.67
CA GLU A 266 -6.39 0.80 -35.00
C GLU A 266 -6.77 0.97 -33.51
N GLU A 267 -6.39 2.09 -32.87
CA GLU A 267 -6.69 2.40 -31.47
C GLU A 267 -7.06 3.88 -31.24
N LEU A 268 -8.02 4.14 -30.35
CA LEU A 268 -8.41 5.50 -29.97
C LEU A 268 -8.73 5.60 -28.46
N ASN A 269 -7.96 6.38 -27.72
CA ASN A 269 -8.14 6.64 -26.29
C ASN A 269 -8.36 8.15 -26.04
N ILE A 270 -9.51 8.54 -25.46
CA ILE A 270 -9.83 9.94 -25.15
C ILE A 270 -10.34 10.08 -23.71
N VAL A 271 -9.51 10.65 -22.85
CA VAL A 271 -9.78 10.82 -21.40
C VAL A 271 -10.02 12.29 -21.07
N GLY A 272 -11.25 12.64 -20.66
CA GLY A 272 -11.55 13.95 -20.05
C GLY A 272 -11.13 15.19 -20.85
N CYS A 273 -11.08 15.08 -22.19
CA CYS A 273 -10.85 16.21 -23.10
C CYS A 273 -12.08 17.14 -23.17
N VAL A 274 -11.85 18.45 -23.35
CA VAL A 274 -12.89 19.49 -23.17
C VAL A 274 -13.01 20.37 -24.42
N THR A 275 -14.24 20.76 -24.76
CA THR A 275 -14.55 21.68 -25.87
C THR A 275 -15.33 22.90 -25.38
N GLU A 276 -15.24 24.04 -26.08
CA GLU A 276 -16.00 25.24 -25.69
C GLU A 276 -17.53 25.02 -25.77
N THR A 277 -18.01 24.27 -26.76
CA THR A 277 -19.43 23.96 -26.94
C THR A 277 -19.80 22.64 -26.25
N ASN A 278 -19.56 22.57 -24.94
CA ASN A 278 -19.65 21.35 -24.14
C ASN A 278 -21.11 20.83 -24.02
N ARG A 279 -21.54 20.03 -25.01
CA ARG A 279 -22.88 19.43 -25.11
C ARG A 279 -22.75 17.92 -25.37
N PRO A 280 -23.66 17.07 -24.85
CA PRO A 280 -23.66 15.61 -25.10
C PRO A 280 -23.60 15.20 -26.58
N SER A 281 -24.01 16.09 -27.49
CA SER A 281 -23.93 15.85 -28.94
C SER A 281 -22.51 15.79 -29.49
N TYR A 282 -21.49 16.18 -28.72
CA TYR A 282 -20.09 16.18 -29.16
C TYR A 282 -19.58 14.77 -29.45
N PHE A 283 -19.53 13.91 -28.43
CA PHE A 283 -19.04 12.53 -28.57
C PHE A 283 -19.97 11.70 -29.45
N PHE A 284 -21.29 11.92 -29.40
CA PHE A 284 -22.24 11.32 -30.36
C PHE A 284 -21.89 11.66 -31.83
N LYS A 285 -21.59 12.94 -32.15
CA LYS A 285 -21.17 13.37 -33.50
C LYS A 285 -19.75 12.94 -33.89
N LEU A 286 -18.95 12.48 -32.93
CA LEU A 286 -17.64 11.87 -33.16
C LEU A 286 -17.81 10.37 -33.49
N LEU A 287 -18.59 9.65 -32.69
CA LEU A 287 -18.96 8.25 -32.91
C LEU A 287 -19.72 8.06 -34.24
N LYS A 288 -20.72 8.90 -34.52
CA LYS A 288 -21.39 8.94 -35.85
C LYS A 288 -20.44 9.28 -37.00
N TYR A 289 -19.37 10.04 -36.75
CA TYR A 289 -18.36 10.29 -37.78
C TYR A 289 -17.52 9.03 -38.05
N LEU A 290 -17.06 8.31 -37.02
CA LEU A 290 -16.34 7.03 -37.15
C LEU A 290 -17.20 5.92 -37.77
N GLN A 291 -18.50 5.89 -37.50
CA GLN A 291 -19.45 4.99 -38.17
C GLN A 291 -19.63 5.37 -39.65
N ASN A 292 -19.98 6.64 -39.95
CA ASN A 292 -20.23 7.10 -41.32
C ASN A 292 -18.97 6.99 -42.21
N LYS A 293 -17.79 7.10 -41.61
CA LYS A 293 -16.49 6.90 -42.28
C LYS A 293 -16.02 5.45 -42.34
N ARG A 294 -16.72 4.52 -41.68
CA ARG A 294 -16.37 3.08 -41.58
C ARG A 294 -14.89 2.89 -41.20
N ALA A 295 -14.53 3.22 -39.96
CA ALA A 295 -13.16 3.00 -39.45
C ALA A 295 -12.81 1.49 -39.40
N THR A 296 -12.41 0.93 -40.55
CA THR A 296 -12.36 -0.52 -40.80
C THR A 296 -11.32 -1.28 -39.98
N ARG A 297 -10.35 -0.59 -39.39
CA ARG A 297 -9.26 -1.19 -38.59
C ARG A 297 -9.40 -0.99 -37.08
N LEU A 298 -10.40 -0.19 -36.63
CA LEU A 298 -10.53 0.19 -35.24
C LEU A 298 -10.79 -1.03 -34.36
N GLN A 299 -9.79 -1.39 -33.55
CA GLN A 299 -9.76 -2.58 -32.69
C GLN A 299 -9.95 -2.24 -31.21
N SER A 300 -9.53 -1.04 -30.79
CA SER A 300 -9.65 -0.55 -29.41
C SER A 300 -10.21 0.86 -29.37
N LEU A 301 -11.17 1.10 -28.48
CA LEU A 301 -11.78 2.41 -28.24
C LEU A 301 -12.04 2.59 -26.75
N ASP A 302 -11.34 3.53 -26.13
CA ASP A 302 -11.58 3.99 -24.75
C ASP A 302 -12.00 5.47 -24.77
N LEU A 303 -13.15 5.75 -24.19
CA LEU A 303 -13.71 7.08 -24.05
C LEU A 303 -14.12 7.28 -22.58
N ALA A 304 -13.18 7.75 -21.76
CA ALA A 304 -13.47 8.19 -20.40
C ALA A 304 -14.07 9.62 -20.44
N LEU A 305 -15.39 9.67 -20.63
CA LEU A 305 -16.14 10.90 -20.93
C LEU A 305 -16.54 11.72 -19.70
N SER A 306 -16.31 11.22 -18.48
CA SER A 306 -16.61 11.91 -17.23
C SER A 306 -15.43 12.79 -16.77
N GLY A 307 -15.70 14.03 -16.34
CA GLY A 307 -14.62 14.97 -16.02
C GLY A 307 -15.00 16.15 -15.11
N LEU A 308 -14.03 16.59 -14.31
CA LEU A 308 -14.05 17.86 -13.58
C LEU A 308 -13.41 18.95 -14.44
N HIS A 309 -14.18 20.01 -14.76
CA HIS A 309 -13.69 21.17 -15.48
C HIS A 309 -13.96 22.43 -14.66
N ASP A 310 -12.87 23.00 -14.11
CA ASP A 310 -12.89 23.90 -12.96
C ASP A 310 -13.60 23.27 -11.72
N SER A 311 -13.63 23.95 -10.58
CA SER A 311 -14.46 23.55 -9.42
C SER A 311 -15.95 23.89 -9.62
N ILE A 312 -16.40 23.96 -10.89
CA ILE A 312 -17.61 24.68 -11.30
C ILE A 312 -18.42 23.89 -12.35
N VAL A 313 -17.78 23.12 -13.24
CA VAL A 313 -18.48 22.33 -14.27
C VAL A 313 -18.18 20.85 -14.09
N ALA A 314 -19.24 20.09 -13.79
CA ALA A 314 -19.27 18.65 -13.94
C ALA A 314 -20.09 18.31 -15.18
N TYR A 315 -19.64 17.31 -15.94
CA TYR A 315 -20.50 16.60 -16.88
C TYR A 315 -20.25 15.09 -16.71
N GLU A 316 -21.33 14.36 -16.55
CA GLU A 316 -21.34 12.92 -16.27
C GLU A 316 -21.98 12.23 -17.48
N LEU A 317 -21.12 11.91 -18.45
CA LEU A 317 -21.42 10.99 -19.55
C LEU A 317 -20.90 9.60 -19.18
N PRO A 318 -21.53 8.51 -19.68
CA PRO A 318 -20.98 7.17 -19.52
C PRO A 318 -19.58 7.07 -20.12
N ASN A 319 -18.69 6.34 -19.45
CA ASN A 319 -17.46 5.89 -20.09
C ASN A 319 -17.81 4.76 -21.07
N ILE A 320 -17.16 4.74 -22.23
CA ILE A 320 -17.39 3.74 -23.27
C ILE A 320 -16.05 3.05 -23.54
N THR A 321 -15.99 1.73 -23.30
CA THR A 321 -14.80 0.90 -23.55
C THR A 321 -15.14 -0.26 -24.48
N PHE A 322 -14.33 -0.44 -25.52
CA PHE A 322 -14.56 -1.42 -26.57
C PHE A 322 -13.23 -2.06 -26.98
N SER A 323 -13.27 -3.38 -27.20
CA SER A 323 -12.19 -4.13 -27.84
C SER A 323 -12.79 -5.24 -28.70
N GLY A 324 -12.43 -5.30 -29.99
CA GLY A 324 -12.99 -6.25 -30.96
C GLY A 324 -12.95 -5.67 -32.38
N ASN A 325 -13.97 -5.92 -33.21
CA ASN A 325 -14.04 -5.35 -34.56
C ASN A 325 -15.12 -4.25 -34.61
N TRP A 326 -14.73 -3.01 -34.92
CA TRP A 326 -15.67 -1.88 -34.93
C TRP A 326 -16.81 -2.05 -35.94
N MET A 327 -16.53 -2.74 -37.04
CA MET A 327 -17.50 -3.03 -38.11
C MET A 327 -18.42 -4.22 -37.81
N ASP A 328 -18.17 -4.98 -36.73
CA ASP A 328 -18.97 -6.15 -36.36
C ASP A 328 -20.15 -5.76 -35.45
N PRO A 329 -21.41 -5.92 -35.90
CA PRO A 329 -22.57 -5.59 -35.11
C PRO A 329 -22.77 -6.48 -33.87
N GLU A 330 -22.04 -7.59 -33.70
CA GLU A 330 -22.08 -8.44 -32.51
C GLU A 330 -21.06 -8.06 -31.43
N THR A 331 -20.02 -7.28 -31.76
CA THR A 331 -19.00 -6.91 -30.78
C THR A 331 -19.58 -6.04 -29.65
N LEU A 332 -19.48 -6.54 -28.42
CA LEU A 332 -20.04 -5.93 -27.23
C LEU A 332 -19.12 -4.84 -26.66
N THR A 333 -19.59 -3.60 -26.75
CA THR A 333 -19.03 -2.44 -26.06
C THR A 333 -19.48 -2.43 -24.61
N LEU A 334 -18.55 -2.24 -23.67
CA LEU A 334 -18.82 -2.00 -22.26
C LEU A 334 -19.11 -0.51 -22.06
N VAL A 335 -20.19 -0.23 -21.31
CA VAL A 335 -20.67 1.13 -21.04
C VAL A 335 -20.86 1.25 -19.53
N GLU A 336 -20.08 2.14 -18.91
CA GLU A 336 -20.03 2.31 -17.45
C GLU A 336 -20.46 3.71 -17.04
N LEU A 337 -21.49 3.79 -16.19
CA LEU A 337 -21.87 5.05 -15.55
C LEU A 337 -21.13 5.18 -14.23
N ASN A 338 -20.16 6.10 -14.17
CA ASN A 338 -19.38 6.34 -12.96
C ASN A 338 -20.28 6.76 -11.78
N GLN A 339 -20.20 6.03 -10.66
CA GLN A 339 -20.57 6.59 -9.37
C GLN A 339 -19.64 7.78 -9.12
N GLY A 340 -20.21 8.97 -8.89
CA GLY A 340 -19.45 10.22 -8.98
C GLY A 340 -19.85 11.29 -7.96
N LYS A 341 -21.11 11.76 -8.01
CA LYS A 341 -21.55 12.93 -7.23
C LYS A 341 -22.96 12.78 -6.65
N VAL A 342 -23.24 13.70 -5.72
CA VAL A 342 -24.37 13.83 -4.78
C VAL A 342 -25.78 13.52 -5.34
N VAL A 343 -25.99 13.60 -6.65
CA VAL A 343 -27.32 13.54 -7.29
C VAL A 343 -27.98 12.15 -7.24
N TYR A 344 -27.21 11.06 -7.23
CA TYR A 344 -27.74 9.69 -7.33
C TYR A 344 -27.34 8.80 -6.13
N ARG A 345 -27.65 9.24 -4.90
CA ARG A 345 -27.58 8.36 -3.71
C ARG A 345 -28.49 7.14 -3.90
N GLY A 346 -27.90 5.93 -3.93
CA GLY A 346 -28.62 4.65 -4.04
C GLY A 346 -28.50 3.95 -5.40
N ALA A 347 -27.95 4.58 -6.43
CA ALA A 347 -27.72 3.93 -7.72
C ALA A 347 -26.56 2.92 -7.65
N VAL A 348 -26.85 1.64 -7.88
CA VAL A 348 -25.84 0.58 -8.06
C VAL A 348 -24.95 0.92 -9.26
N ALA A 349 -23.62 0.75 -9.11
CA ALA A 349 -22.65 0.94 -10.19
C ALA A 349 -23.10 0.18 -11.46
N TYR A 350 -23.28 0.92 -12.55
CA TYR A 350 -23.96 0.40 -13.72
C TYR A 350 -22.99 0.18 -14.87
N SER A 351 -22.74 -1.10 -15.15
CA SER A 351 -21.98 -1.60 -16.28
C SER A 351 -22.93 -2.40 -17.18
N LEU A 352 -23.08 -1.99 -18.43
CA LEU A 352 -23.86 -2.72 -19.44
C LEU A 352 -22.98 -3.09 -20.64
N LYS A 353 -23.31 -4.19 -21.32
CA LYS A 353 -22.72 -4.55 -22.61
C LYS A 353 -23.73 -4.37 -23.74
N LYS A 354 -23.44 -3.49 -24.68
CA LYS A 354 -24.29 -3.19 -25.86
C LYS A 354 -23.45 -3.14 -27.13
N SER A 355 -24.07 -3.40 -28.29
CA SER A 355 -23.43 -3.17 -29.59
C SER A 355 -23.52 -1.68 -29.94
N LEU A 356 -22.43 -0.95 -29.74
CA LEU A 356 -22.37 0.49 -30.04
C LEU A 356 -22.65 0.78 -31.52
N TRP A 357 -22.29 -0.14 -32.43
CA TRP A 357 -22.63 0.00 -33.85
C TRP A 357 -24.15 -0.02 -34.07
N LYS A 358 -24.87 -1.02 -33.53
CA LYS A 358 -26.34 -1.14 -33.64
C LYS A 358 -27.08 0.03 -32.97
N GLU A 359 -26.62 0.47 -31.81
CA GLU A 359 -27.17 1.63 -31.10
C GLU A 359 -26.99 2.93 -31.92
N LEU A 360 -25.83 3.11 -32.55
CA LEU A 360 -25.60 4.24 -33.45
C LEU A 360 -26.46 4.14 -34.72
N GLU A 361 -26.63 2.96 -35.34
CA GLU A 361 -27.54 2.81 -36.49
C GLU A 361 -29.00 3.15 -36.14
N THR A 362 -29.45 2.73 -34.96
CA THR A 362 -30.84 2.90 -34.50
C THR A 362 -31.17 4.34 -34.10
N HIS A 363 -30.24 5.06 -33.47
CA HIS A 363 -30.51 6.37 -32.87
C HIS A 363 -29.84 7.53 -33.63
N ASN A 364 -30.68 8.39 -34.23
CA ASN A 364 -30.24 9.59 -34.94
C ASN A 364 -30.19 10.87 -34.08
N THR A 365 -30.88 10.90 -32.93
CA THR A 365 -30.72 12.01 -31.96
C THR A 365 -29.74 11.64 -30.86
N THR A 366 -29.08 12.65 -30.32
CA THR A 366 -28.16 12.52 -29.18
C THR A 366 -28.87 12.02 -27.91
N ILE A 367 -30.11 12.44 -27.69
CA ILE A 367 -30.85 12.16 -26.46
C ILE A 367 -31.25 10.68 -26.46
N ASP A 368 -31.87 10.21 -27.55
CA ASP A 368 -32.33 8.82 -27.68
C ASP A 368 -31.15 7.84 -27.65
N PHE A 369 -30.00 8.22 -28.23
CA PHE A 369 -28.78 7.44 -28.18
C PHE A 369 -28.25 7.26 -26.74
N TRP A 370 -28.08 8.35 -25.99
CA TRP A 370 -27.56 8.27 -24.62
C TRP A 370 -28.57 7.63 -23.66
N HIS A 371 -29.86 7.83 -23.89
CA HIS A 371 -30.93 7.17 -23.16
C HIS A 371 -30.95 5.66 -23.45
N SER A 372 -30.91 5.23 -24.72
CA SER A 372 -30.88 3.82 -25.09
C SER A 372 -29.63 3.11 -24.57
N ILE A 373 -28.44 3.66 -24.82
CA ILE A 373 -27.18 3.00 -24.44
C ILE A 373 -26.99 2.84 -22.92
N THR A 374 -27.86 3.47 -22.12
CA THR A 374 -27.89 3.36 -20.65
C THR A 374 -29.18 2.73 -20.08
N ASP A 375 -30.02 2.11 -20.91
CA ASP A 375 -31.35 1.58 -20.55
C ASP A 375 -32.22 2.60 -19.76
N GLY A 376 -32.21 3.86 -20.21
CA GLY A 376 -32.98 4.96 -19.65
C GLY A 376 -32.43 5.58 -18.37
N LYS A 377 -31.23 5.18 -17.91
CA LYS A 377 -30.63 5.71 -16.68
C LYS A 377 -29.96 7.08 -16.86
N TRP A 378 -29.59 7.45 -18.08
CA TRP A 378 -29.11 8.79 -18.41
C TRP A 378 -30.29 9.74 -18.66
N VAL A 379 -30.33 10.86 -17.93
CA VAL A 379 -31.44 11.84 -17.97
C VAL A 379 -30.93 13.21 -18.43
N ASP A 380 -31.38 13.64 -19.61
CA ASP A 380 -30.91 14.83 -20.32
C ASP A 380 -31.04 16.16 -19.52
N ARG A 381 -32.16 16.34 -18.80
CA ARG A 381 -32.69 17.69 -18.53
C ARG A 381 -32.17 18.48 -17.32
N GLU A 382 -31.60 17.86 -16.29
CA GLU A 382 -31.13 18.58 -15.09
C GLU A 382 -29.68 18.29 -14.65
N VAL A 383 -29.08 17.18 -15.09
CA VAL A 383 -27.70 16.79 -14.70
C VAL A 383 -26.63 17.75 -15.26
N THR A 384 -27.00 18.60 -16.23
CA THR A 384 -26.15 19.69 -16.74
C THR A 384 -26.52 21.08 -16.17
N ARG A 385 -26.99 21.17 -14.91
CA ARG A 385 -27.13 22.47 -14.21
C ARG A 385 -25.78 23.17 -14.05
N TRP A 386 -25.50 24.15 -14.92
CA TRP A 386 -24.32 25.03 -14.89
C TRP A 386 -24.33 25.98 -13.67
N LYS A 387 -24.13 25.44 -12.45
CA LYS A 387 -23.97 26.25 -11.23
C LYS A 387 -22.64 27.00 -11.24
N LYS A 388 -22.67 28.25 -11.73
CA LYS A 388 -21.60 29.24 -11.50
C LYS A 388 -21.47 29.45 -9.99
N PHE A 389 -20.40 28.95 -9.36
CA PHE A 389 -20.15 29.13 -7.94
C PHE A 389 -19.96 30.62 -7.61
N SER A 390 -20.94 31.24 -6.97
CA SER A 390 -20.84 32.56 -6.37
C SER A 390 -19.93 32.48 -5.15
N TRP A 391 -18.86 33.27 -5.13
CA TRP A 391 -17.96 33.35 -3.97
C TRP A 391 -18.61 34.16 -2.84
N ALA A 392 -19.22 33.45 -1.90
CA ALA A 392 -19.58 33.95 -0.58
C ALA A 392 -19.40 32.81 0.44
N SER A 393 -18.65 33.08 1.52
CA SER A 393 -18.56 32.32 2.79
C SER A 393 -18.61 30.78 2.78
N GLY A 394 -17.47 30.16 3.13
CA GLY A 394 -17.41 28.96 3.98
C GLY A 394 -17.71 27.58 3.36
N PHE A 395 -16.97 26.57 3.85
CA PHE A 395 -17.11 25.10 3.63
C PHE A 395 -17.14 24.58 2.17
N ARG A 396 -16.37 23.58 1.73
CA ARG A 396 -15.83 22.34 2.36
C ARG A 396 -16.89 21.24 2.61
N VAL A 397 -17.32 20.57 1.54
CA VAL A 397 -18.04 19.28 1.60
C VAL A 397 -17.18 18.17 0.99
N ARG A 398 -17.36 16.92 1.46
CA ARG A 398 -16.52 15.73 1.18
C ARG A 398 -16.94 14.98 -0.10
N ARG A 399 -16.00 14.16 -0.61
CA ARG A 399 -16.10 12.78 -1.15
C ARG A 399 -17.27 12.39 -2.10
N ASN A 400 -17.10 11.39 -2.97
CA ASN A 400 -16.08 10.34 -2.95
C ASN A 400 -15.16 10.40 -4.20
N GLU A 401 -14.97 9.45 -5.13
CA GLU A 401 -15.46 8.08 -5.40
C GLU A 401 -14.29 7.22 -5.95
N ASN A 402 -14.52 5.93 -6.21
CA ASN A 402 -13.69 5.14 -7.13
C ASN A 402 -14.41 5.00 -8.47
N LEU A 403 -13.68 4.87 -9.59
CA LEU A 403 -13.99 3.79 -10.52
C LEU A 403 -12.71 3.29 -11.22
N SER A 404 -12.71 2.00 -11.52
CA SER A 404 -11.67 1.25 -12.23
C SER A 404 -11.85 1.40 -13.76
N PHE A 405 -10.86 1.04 -14.58
CA PHE A 405 -10.91 -0.30 -15.19
C PHE A 405 -9.54 -0.88 -15.57
N SER A 406 -9.50 -2.19 -15.83
CA SER A 406 -8.32 -2.92 -16.29
C SER A 406 -8.71 -4.29 -16.86
N TYR A 407 -8.47 -4.52 -18.15
CA TYR A 407 -8.56 -5.84 -18.78
C TYR A 407 -7.39 -6.04 -19.74
N GLY A 408 -6.56 -7.06 -19.52
CA GLY A 408 -5.41 -7.31 -20.41
C GLY A 408 -4.35 -8.31 -19.98
N PHE A 409 -4.61 -9.29 -19.09
CA PHE A 409 -3.54 -10.21 -18.64
C PHE A 409 -3.94 -11.70 -18.43
N LEU A 410 -5.05 -12.16 -18.99
CA LEU A 410 -5.52 -13.55 -18.79
C LEU A 410 -5.11 -14.56 -19.89
N ASN A 411 -4.65 -14.11 -21.06
CA ASN A 411 -4.45 -15.00 -22.22
C ASN A 411 -3.07 -15.67 -22.33
N ASN A 412 -2.03 -15.19 -21.63
CA ASN A 412 -0.67 -15.72 -21.79
C ASN A 412 -0.30 -16.88 -20.83
N ALA A 413 -1.08 -17.12 -19.78
CA ALA A 413 -0.80 -18.21 -18.83
C ALA A 413 -1.08 -19.62 -19.41
N GLN A 414 -1.95 -19.74 -20.43
CA GLN A 414 -2.34 -21.04 -20.98
C GLN A 414 -1.30 -21.70 -21.91
N ARG A 415 -0.19 -21.04 -22.26
CA ARG A 415 0.83 -21.58 -23.18
C ARG A 415 2.03 -22.29 -22.50
N LEU A 416 2.11 -22.30 -21.18
CA LEU A 416 3.25 -22.90 -20.44
C LEU A 416 2.91 -24.14 -19.59
N MET A 417 1.63 -24.50 -19.44
CA MET A 417 1.18 -25.65 -18.64
C MET A 417 0.83 -26.89 -19.50
N HIS A 418 1.66 -27.17 -20.51
CA HIS A 418 1.47 -28.29 -21.45
C HIS A 418 2.72 -29.19 -21.52
N GLY A 419 3.22 -29.62 -20.35
CA GLY A 419 4.57 -30.22 -20.27
C GLY A 419 4.90 -31.02 -19.00
N LEU A 420 3.96 -31.79 -18.43
CA LEU A 420 4.27 -32.86 -17.47
C LEU A 420 3.11 -33.87 -17.37
N GLN A 421 3.34 -35.11 -17.78
CA GLN A 421 2.37 -36.21 -17.66
C GLN A 421 2.61 -36.99 -16.37
N ILE A 422 1.62 -37.05 -15.48
CA ILE A 422 1.47 -38.16 -14.52
C ILE A 422 0.01 -38.58 -14.52
N THR A 423 -0.24 -39.87 -14.77
CA THR A 423 -1.57 -40.46 -14.91
C THR A 423 -2.10 -41.01 -13.59
N PHE A 424 -3.39 -40.83 -13.33
CA PHE A 424 -4.18 -41.74 -12.49
C PHE A 424 -5.54 -42.06 -13.14
N THR A 425 -6.16 -43.13 -12.67
CA THR A 425 -7.16 -43.94 -13.40
C THR A 425 -8.63 -43.53 -13.18
N SER A 426 -9.54 -44.24 -13.83
CA SER A 426 -10.89 -43.80 -14.23
C SER A 426 -12.06 -44.44 -13.44
N VAL A 427 -13.31 -44.17 -13.88
CA VAL A 427 -14.60 -44.83 -13.54
C VAL A 427 -15.36 -44.26 -12.31
N PRO A 428 -16.68 -43.94 -12.36
CA PRO A 428 -17.54 -43.52 -13.49
C PRO A 428 -18.47 -42.29 -13.17
N GLN A 429 -19.36 -41.93 -14.10
CA GLN A 429 -20.57 -41.09 -13.89
C GLN A 429 -21.79 -42.02 -13.63
N CYS A 430 -22.99 -41.63 -13.17
CA CYS A 430 -23.65 -40.32 -12.94
C CYS A 430 -24.02 -40.17 -11.43
N ILE A 431 -25.14 -39.67 -10.88
CA ILE A 431 -26.47 -39.14 -11.30
C ILE A 431 -26.74 -37.82 -10.52
N SER A 432 -27.72 -37.00 -10.95
CA SER A 432 -28.00 -35.64 -10.48
C SER A 432 -29.02 -35.50 -9.34
N MET A 433 -28.79 -34.54 -8.43
CA MET A 433 -29.77 -33.51 -8.03
C MET A 433 -29.05 -32.27 -7.42
N PRO A 434 -29.70 -31.10 -7.21
CA PRO A 434 -29.02 -29.81 -7.32
C PRO A 434 -28.16 -29.41 -6.11
N LYS A 435 -26.96 -28.86 -6.38
CA LYS A 435 -26.09 -28.26 -5.36
C LYS A 435 -26.41 -26.77 -5.16
N PRO A 436 -26.65 -26.29 -3.93
CA PRO A 436 -26.50 -24.87 -3.60
C PRO A 436 -25.02 -24.46 -3.72
N ARG A 437 -24.75 -23.16 -3.95
CA ARG A 437 -23.37 -22.64 -4.13
C ARG A 437 -23.06 -21.40 -3.28
N VAL A 438 -22.67 -21.66 -2.03
CA VAL A 438 -21.75 -20.84 -1.22
C VAL A 438 -21.16 -21.74 -0.12
N PRO A 439 -19.97 -21.45 0.45
CA PRO A 439 -18.96 -20.46 0.05
C PRO A 439 -17.66 -21.10 -0.49
N GLY A 440 -16.81 -20.32 -1.15
CA GLY A 440 -15.54 -20.76 -1.73
C GLY A 440 -14.35 -19.85 -1.41
N THR A 441 -14.38 -19.19 -0.26
CA THR A 441 -13.49 -18.07 0.06
C THR A 441 -12.22 -18.51 0.78
N MET A 442 -11.16 -18.79 0.03
CA MET A 442 -9.77 -18.70 0.55
C MET A 442 -8.86 -17.94 -0.41
N THR A 443 -9.32 -16.75 -0.82
CA THR A 443 -8.44 -15.67 -1.27
C THR A 443 -8.11 -14.75 -0.10
N HIS A 444 -6.88 -14.85 0.40
CA HIS A 444 -5.89 -13.77 0.40
C HIS A 444 -4.52 -14.42 0.77
N PHE A 445 -3.39 -13.97 0.24
CA PHE A 445 -2.89 -12.59 0.25
C PHE A 445 -2.62 -11.96 -1.13
N GLY A 446 -2.52 -10.63 -1.17
CA GLY A 446 -2.08 -9.85 -2.33
C GLY A 446 -0.64 -9.29 -2.17
N MET A 447 -0.17 -8.32 -2.99
CA MET A 447 -0.94 -7.48 -3.95
C MET A 447 -0.07 -6.87 -5.09
N ILE A 448 0.80 -5.85 -4.83
CA ILE A 448 1.96 -5.38 -5.67
C ILE A 448 1.59 -4.57 -6.97
N SER A 449 2.18 -3.41 -7.38
CA SER A 449 3.28 -2.56 -6.84
C SER A 449 3.47 -1.07 -7.33
N GLU A 450 4.62 -0.45 -6.97
CA GLU A 450 5.25 0.80 -7.51
C GLU A 450 6.06 0.56 -8.82
N ASN A 451 6.28 1.58 -9.67
CA ASN A 451 6.96 1.44 -10.98
C ASN A 451 8.42 1.99 -11.10
N THR A 452 9.33 1.45 -10.29
CA THR A 452 10.80 1.43 -10.51
C THR A 452 11.22 0.47 -11.67
N THR A 453 12.46 -0.05 -11.79
CA THR A 453 12.75 -1.19 -12.71
C THR A 453 12.00 -2.44 -12.22
N PRO A 454 11.50 -3.39 -13.05
CA PRO A 454 10.60 -4.48 -12.60
C PRO A 454 11.06 -5.24 -11.34
N GLU A 455 12.36 -5.44 -11.15
CA GLU A 455 12.92 -6.03 -9.92
C GLU A 455 12.94 -5.13 -8.68
N LYS A 456 12.91 -3.81 -8.85
CA LYS A 456 12.65 -2.82 -7.78
C LYS A 456 11.17 -2.46 -7.67
N GLN A 457 10.35 -2.70 -8.71
CA GLN A 457 8.92 -2.38 -8.73
C GLN A 457 8.23 -3.02 -7.54
N TRP A 458 8.37 -4.34 -7.43
CA TRP A 458 7.82 -5.11 -6.31
C TRP A 458 8.37 -4.69 -4.93
N ARG A 459 9.53 -4.04 -4.87
CA ARG A 459 10.26 -3.71 -3.62
C ARG A 459 9.82 -2.43 -2.91
N SER A 460 9.15 -1.51 -3.59
CA SER A 460 8.97 -0.10 -3.16
C SER A 460 7.49 0.27 -2.91
N SER A 461 6.76 -0.68 -2.34
CA SER A 461 5.35 -0.86 -2.66
C SER A 461 4.45 -0.60 -1.46
N THR A 462 3.38 0.20 -1.57
CA THR A 462 2.32 0.20 -0.53
C THR A 462 1.92 -1.24 -0.16
N PRO A 463 1.67 -2.15 -1.14
CA PRO A 463 1.43 -3.56 -0.82
C PRO A 463 2.60 -4.44 -0.34
N PHE A 464 3.81 -4.43 -0.91
CA PHE A 464 4.93 -5.23 -0.35
C PHE A 464 5.36 -4.71 1.04
N ILE A 465 5.22 -3.41 1.31
CA ILE A 465 5.43 -2.86 2.66
C ILE A 465 4.39 -3.43 3.64
N ILE A 466 3.12 -3.56 3.24
CA ILE A 466 2.10 -4.28 4.05
C ILE A 466 2.52 -5.74 4.27
N SER A 467 2.99 -6.46 3.24
CA SER A 467 3.45 -7.85 3.39
C SER A 467 4.67 -7.98 4.31
N CYS A 468 5.65 -7.08 4.22
CA CYS A 468 6.81 -7.02 5.12
C CYS A 468 6.40 -6.74 6.56
N ILE A 469 5.46 -5.80 6.78
CA ILE A 469 4.93 -5.50 8.12
C ILE A 469 4.10 -6.68 8.64
N ALA A 470 3.41 -7.42 7.78
CA ALA A 470 2.65 -8.59 8.23
C ALA A 470 3.56 -9.77 8.61
N ILE A 471 4.60 -10.04 7.81
CA ILE A 471 5.64 -11.04 8.11
C ILE A 471 6.44 -10.65 9.36
N ALA A 472 6.62 -9.35 9.61
CA ALA A 472 7.22 -8.82 10.83
C ALA A 472 6.48 -9.26 12.10
N LEU A 473 5.17 -8.98 12.15
CA LEU A 473 4.38 -9.21 13.35
C LEU A 473 3.96 -10.68 13.46
N PHE A 474 3.87 -11.40 12.33
CA PHE A 474 3.88 -12.86 12.31
C PHE A 474 5.14 -13.42 12.97
N THR A 475 6.34 -12.93 12.59
CA THR A 475 7.61 -13.42 13.14
C THR A 475 7.73 -13.12 14.63
N GLU A 476 7.24 -11.98 15.09
CA GLU A 476 7.22 -11.62 16.51
C GLU A 476 6.26 -12.50 17.32
N THR A 477 5.00 -12.70 16.90
CA THR A 477 4.06 -13.55 17.64
C THR A 477 4.40 -15.03 17.53
N PHE A 478 4.97 -15.45 16.40
CA PHE A 478 5.59 -16.76 16.23
C PHE A 478 6.68 -16.95 17.29
N LEU A 479 7.67 -16.05 17.40
CA LEU A 479 8.74 -16.16 18.39
C LEU A 479 8.26 -16.06 19.85
N TYR A 480 7.21 -15.27 20.11
CA TYR A 480 6.60 -15.20 21.44
C TYR A 480 6.04 -16.57 21.86
N GLY A 481 5.29 -17.24 20.97
CA GLY A 481 4.70 -18.57 21.21
C GLY A 481 5.67 -19.74 21.02
N PHE A 482 6.68 -19.60 20.16
CA PHE A 482 7.65 -20.65 19.81
C PHE A 482 8.42 -21.15 21.03
N ILE A 483 8.78 -20.26 21.95
CA ILE A 483 9.49 -20.68 23.17
C ILE A 483 8.61 -21.51 24.11
N VAL A 484 7.28 -21.36 24.06
CA VAL A 484 6.32 -21.79 25.10
C VAL A 484 6.34 -23.31 25.38
N PRO A 485 6.18 -24.20 24.38
CA PRO A 485 6.22 -25.65 24.63
C PRO A 485 7.64 -26.19 24.84
N ILE A 486 8.67 -25.48 24.35
CA ILE A 486 10.08 -25.86 24.52
C ILE A 486 10.56 -25.57 25.94
N LEU A 487 10.05 -24.49 26.56
CA LEU A 487 10.58 -23.93 27.81
C LEU A 487 10.73 -24.96 28.95
N PRO A 488 9.77 -25.87 29.23
CA PRO A 488 9.91 -26.87 30.28
C PRO A 488 11.01 -27.92 30.02
N GLU A 489 11.48 -28.10 28.78
CA GLU A 489 12.64 -28.93 28.44
C GLU A 489 13.95 -28.11 28.54
N ILE A 490 14.00 -26.87 28.03
CA ILE A 490 15.22 -26.03 28.13
C ILE A 490 15.65 -25.84 29.58
N LEU A 491 14.68 -25.49 30.44
CA LEU A 491 14.94 -25.17 31.84
C LEU A 491 15.44 -26.40 32.60
N GLN A 492 14.82 -27.56 32.38
CA GLN A 492 15.21 -28.83 32.99
C GLN A 492 16.56 -29.31 32.46
N ASP A 493 16.66 -29.53 31.14
CA ASP A 493 17.69 -30.39 30.55
C ASP A 493 18.94 -29.62 30.12
N ARG A 494 18.82 -28.32 29.80
CA ARG A 494 19.98 -27.46 29.48
C ARG A 494 20.38 -26.53 30.64
N ASN A 495 19.42 -25.99 31.38
CA ASN A 495 19.71 -25.05 32.47
C ASN A 495 19.77 -25.69 33.86
N ASN A 496 19.40 -26.97 34.00
CA ASN A 496 19.45 -27.72 35.26
C ASN A 496 18.60 -27.08 36.38
N VAL A 497 17.46 -26.48 36.00
CA VAL A 497 16.47 -25.92 36.93
C VAL A 497 15.71 -27.09 37.60
N PRO A 498 15.62 -27.14 38.94
CA PRO A 498 14.83 -28.16 39.63
C PRO A 498 13.37 -28.16 39.17
N PRO A 499 12.70 -29.33 39.02
CA PRO A 499 11.33 -29.41 38.52
C PRO A 499 10.32 -28.48 39.22
N GLY A 500 10.46 -28.26 40.53
CA GLY A 500 9.62 -27.33 41.29
C GLY A 500 9.79 -25.84 40.93
N ASP A 501 10.96 -25.42 40.47
CA ASP A 501 11.23 -24.03 40.04
C ASP A 501 10.94 -23.80 38.54
N ILE A 502 10.56 -24.83 37.77
CA ILE A 502 10.29 -24.68 36.32
C ILE A 502 9.08 -23.76 36.09
N GLN A 503 8.01 -23.89 36.88
CA GLN A 503 6.88 -22.97 36.80
C GLN A 503 7.29 -21.53 37.16
N ARG A 504 8.14 -21.39 38.17
CA ARG A 504 8.68 -20.11 38.65
C ARG A 504 9.39 -19.33 37.57
N VAL A 505 10.38 -19.97 36.96
CA VAL A 505 11.17 -19.40 35.88
C VAL A 505 10.32 -19.17 34.64
N THR A 506 9.35 -20.04 34.36
CA THR A 506 8.41 -19.88 33.24
C THR A 506 7.62 -18.58 33.33
N TYR A 507 6.91 -18.31 34.44
CA TYR A 507 6.17 -17.05 34.53
C TYR A 507 7.07 -15.84 34.61
N GLN A 508 8.26 -15.94 35.23
CA GLN A 508 9.21 -14.83 35.25
C GLN A 508 9.72 -14.48 33.84
N LEU A 509 9.96 -15.47 32.97
CA LEU A 509 10.38 -15.25 31.58
C LEU A 509 9.26 -14.71 30.68
N LEU A 510 7.99 -15.05 30.94
CA LEU A 510 6.86 -14.45 30.22
C LEU A 510 6.54 -13.05 30.75
N THR A 511 6.58 -12.85 32.08
CA THR A 511 6.40 -11.52 32.72
C THR A 511 7.46 -10.53 32.25
N ILE A 512 8.75 -10.91 32.27
CA ILE A 512 9.83 -9.97 31.92
C ILE A 512 9.75 -9.53 30.46
N TYR A 513 9.26 -10.40 29.56
CA TYR A 513 8.97 -10.03 28.18
C TYR A 513 7.92 -8.91 28.11
N GLY A 514 6.76 -9.12 28.75
CA GLY A 514 5.70 -8.11 28.80
C GLY A 514 6.11 -6.81 29.50
N ALA A 515 6.92 -6.90 30.56
CA ALA A 515 7.36 -5.75 31.35
C ALA A 515 8.39 -4.90 30.58
N ILE A 516 9.38 -5.56 29.95
CA ILE A 516 10.31 -4.90 29.04
C ILE A 516 9.58 -4.31 27.85
N ALA A 517 8.56 -4.99 27.30
CA ALA A 517 7.76 -4.45 26.21
C ALA A 517 7.01 -3.18 26.63
N MET A 518 6.35 -3.20 27.80
CA MET A 518 5.64 -2.04 28.34
C MET A 518 6.56 -0.83 28.55
N VAL A 519 7.72 -1.02 29.18
CA VAL A 519 8.70 0.06 29.41
C VAL A 519 9.34 0.54 28.11
N SER A 520 9.77 -0.39 27.25
CA SER A 520 10.44 -0.05 25.98
C SER A 520 9.49 0.66 25.01
N SER A 521 8.18 0.42 25.11
CA SER A 521 7.19 1.05 24.22
C SER A 521 7.22 2.59 24.28
N MET A 522 7.45 3.14 25.48
CA MET A 522 7.54 4.59 25.71
C MET A 522 8.79 5.17 25.05
N LEU A 523 9.94 4.52 25.26
CA LEU A 523 11.24 4.96 24.74
C LEU A 523 11.33 4.82 23.22
N ILE A 524 10.88 3.69 22.68
CA ILE A 524 10.97 3.40 21.24
C ILE A 524 9.98 4.27 20.45
N GLY A 525 8.81 4.61 21.00
CA GLY A 525 7.85 5.52 20.36
C GLY A 525 8.48 6.88 20.03
N GLU A 526 9.16 7.48 21.00
CA GLU A 526 9.85 8.76 20.80
C GLU A 526 11.02 8.65 19.80
N LEU A 527 11.87 7.62 19.93
CA LEU A 527 12.98 7.37 19.01
C LEU A 527 12.49 7.15 17.57
N ALA A 528 11.37 6.45 17.39
CA ALA A 528 10.79 6.16 16.09
C ALA A 528 10.31 7.42 15.35
N ASP A 529 9.66 8.37 16.04
CA ASP A 529 9.16 9.61 15.40
C ASP A 529 10.26 10.67 15.18
N ARG A 530 11.32 10.66 16.01
CA ARG A 530 12.55 11.43 15.75
C ARG A 530 13.25 10.98 14.46
N ALA A 531 13.21 9.69 14.11
CA ALA A 531 13.87 9.12 12.92
C ALA A 531 13.46 9.77 11.57
N SER A 532 14.36 9.72 10.58
CA SER A 532 14.15 10.27 9.23
C SER A 532 13.77 9.24 8.16
N SER A 533 13.82 7.95 8.50
CA SER A 533 13.29 6.80 7.75
C SER A 533 12.87 5.75 8.79
N ARG A 534 11.82 4.98 8.49
CA ARG A 534 11.31 3.92 9.38
C ARG A 534 12.01 2.58 9.09
N GLN A 535 12.52 2.34 7.88
CA GLN A 535 13.24 1.13 7.50
C GLN A 535 14.46 0.83 8.42
N THR A 536 15.30 1.83 8.73
CA THR A 536 16.51 1.59 9.54
C THR A 536 16.21 1.19 10.98
N PRO A 537 15.34 1.89 11.76
CA PRO A 537 14.89 1.40 13.07
C PRO A 537 14.27 0.00 13.03
N LEU A 538 13.56 -0.33 11.95
CA LEU A 538 12.85 -1.60 11.78
C LEU A 538 13.80 -2.79 11.50
N ILE A 539 14.91 -2.56 10.80
CA ILE A 539 16.00 -3.55 10.63
C ILE A 539 16.76 -3.73 11.95
N ILE A 540 17.00 -2.64 12.70
CA ILE A 540 17.64 -2.71 14.03
C ILE A 540 16.77 -3.51 15.01
N ALA A 541 15.44 -3.31 15.00
CA ALA A 541 14.49 -4.07 15.80
C ALA A 541 14.62 -5.59 15.59
N LEU A 542 14.72 -6.04 14.32
CA LEU A 542 14.95 -7.44 14.00
C LEU A 542 16.34 -7.94 14.34
N ALA A 543 17.39 -7.15 14.12
CA ALA A 543 18.75 -7.53 14.49
C ALA A 543 18.85 -7.75 16.02
N VAL A 544 18.20 -6.89 16.80
CA VAL A 544 18.04 -7.05 18.25
C VAL A 544 17.25 -8.32 18.57
N ALA A 545 16.09 -8.55 17.94
CA ALA A 545 15.31 -9.78 18.15
C ALA A 545 16.11 -11.06 17.81
N PHE A 546 16.87 -11.05 16.71
CA PHE A 546 17.76 -12.15 16.31
C PHE A 546 18.88 -12.39 17.33
N VAL A 547 19.54 -11.35 17.82
CA VAL A 547 20.55 -11.49 18.90
C VAL A 547 19.91 -12.03 20.17
N GLY A 548 18.68 -11.63 20.52
CA GLY A 548 17.94 -12.16 21.68
C GLY A 548 17.57 -13.64 21.53
N THR A 549 17.06 -14.04 20.36
CA THR A 549 16.77 -15.44 20.00
C THR A 549 18.03 -16.30 20.01
N LEU A 550 19.12 -15.82 19.41
CA LEU A 550 20.41 -16.52 19.39
C LEU A 550 21.03 -16.64 20.78
N THR A 551 20.97 -15.58 21.59
CA THR A 551 21.43 -15.60 22.99
C THR A 551 20.66 -16.65 23.80
N LEU A 552 19.33 -16.72 23.62
CA LEU A 552 18.48 -17.68 24.33
C LEU A 552 18.75 -19.12 23.88
N ALA A 553 18.91 -19.37 22.59
CA ALA A 553 19.24 -20.69 22.03
C ALA A 553 20.65 -21.17 22.42
N LEU A 554 21.63 -20.28 22.55
CA LEU A 554 22.98 -20.63 22.98
C LEU A 554 23.11 -20.78 24.51
N SER A 555 22.22 -20.19 25.30
CA SER A 555 22.40 -20.08 26.75
C SER A 555 22.30 -21.41 27.50
N THR A 556 23.40 -21.78 28.17
CA THR A 556 23.45 -22.87 29.15
C THR A 556 23.20 -22.41 30.58
N LYS A 557 23.05 -21.10 30.83
CA LYS A 557 22.86 -20.52 32.18
C LYS A 557 21.57 -19.72 32.25
N LEU A 558 20.85 -19.84 33.37
CA LEU A 558 19.55 -19.21 33.59
C LEU A 558 19.55 -17.70 33.30
N TRP A 559 20.57 -16.96 33.75
CA TRP A 559 20.69 -15.51 33.51
C TRP A 559 20.74 -15.14 32.01
N GLY A 560 21.32 -16.00 31.17
CA GLY A 560 21.41 -15.76 29.72
C GLY A 560 20.08 -16.02 29.00
N VAL A 561 19.21 -16.87 29.55
CA VAL A 561 17.82 -17.03 29.07
C VAL A 561 17.02 -15.77 29.37
N PHE A 562 17.15 -15.23 30.60
CA PHE A 562 16.58 -13.93 30.96
C PHE A 562 17.10 -12.80 30.06
N LEU A 563 18.42 -12.70 29.84
CA LEU A 563 19.01 -11.70 28.96
C LEU A 563 18.49 -11.83 27.51
N GLY A 564 18.47 -13.04 26.96
CA GLY A 564 17.91 -13.29 25.63
C GLY A 564 16.44 -12.87 25.51
N ARG A 565 15.63 -13.10 26.55
CA ARG A 565 14.21 -12.72 26.59
C ARG A 565 13.98 -11.22 26.78
N ILE A 566 14.83 -10.53 27.54
CA ILE A 566 14.87 -9.05 27.62
C ILE A 566 15.17 -8.48 26.23
N ILE A 567 16.22 -8.96 25.57
CA ILE A 567 16.64 -8.49 24.24
C ILE A 567 15.53 -8.75 23.19
N GLN A 568 14.89 -9.93 23.21
CA GLN A 568 13.69 -10.20 22.39
C GLN A 568 12.56 -9.19 22.66
N GLY A 569 12.28 -8.88 23.94
CA GLY A 569 11.22 -7.93 24.31
C GLY A 569 11.43 -6.52 23.74
N VAL A 570 12.67 -6.02 23.76
CA VAL A 570 13.03 -4.74 23.13
C VAL A 570 12.85 -4.82 21.60
N GLY A 571 13.35 -5.87 20.96
CA GLY A 571 13.29 -6.06 19.50
C GLY A 571 11.85 -6.21 18.97
N GLY A 572 11.04 -7.05 19.62
CA GLY A 572 9.64 -7.27 19.26
C GLY A 572 8.80 -6.00 19.41
N THR A 573 8.95 -5.29 20.52
CA THR A 573 8.26 -4.01 20.75
C THR A 573 8.62 -2.96 19.70
N ALA A 574 9.89 -2.89 19.30
CA ALA A 574 10.32 -2.02 18.22
C ALA A 574 9.72 -2.42 16.86
N ALA A 575 9.60 -3.72 16.58
CA ALA A 575 8.96 -4.22 15.36
C ALA A 575 7.46 -3.87 15.31
N TRP A 576 6.74 -3.97 16.43
CA TRP A 576 5.34 -3.53 16.55
C TRP A 576 5.18 -2.03 16.31
N ILE A 577 5.90 -1.19 17.06
CA ILE A 577 5.76 0.27 16.99
C ILE A 577 6.15 0.81 15.62
N VAL A 578 7.32 0.42 15.11
CA VAL A 578 7.81 0.93 13.82
C VAL A 578 7.02 0.31 12.67
N GLY A 579 6.58 -0.95 12.78
CA GLY A 579 5.71 -1.60 11.80
C GLY A 579 4.38 -0.86 11.60
N PHE A 580 3.66 -0.55 12.69
CA PHE A 580 2.41 0.23 12.59
C PHE A 580 2.65 1.70 12.19
N ALA A 581 3.80 2.29 12.53
CA ALA A 581 4.17 3.61 12.04
C ALA A 581 4.39 3.62 10.51
N THR A 582 5.16 2.66 9.97
CA THR A 582 5.33 2.49 8.52
C THR A 582 3.99 2.20 7.84
N LEU A 583 3.12 1.36 8.42
CA LEU A 583 1.79 1.07 7.88
C LEU A 583 0.96 2.35 7.67
N ARG A 584 0.88 3.18 8.71
CA ARG A 584 0.19 4.48 8.70
C ARG A 584 0.84 5.44 7.71
N ASP A 585 2.16 5.47 7.65
CA ASP A 585 2.90 6.40 6.78
C ASP A 585 2.84 5.97 5.30
N SER A 586 2.56 4.69 5.00
CA SER A 586 2.40 4.16 3.62
C SER A 586 0.96 4.15 3.09
N ILE A 587 -0.06 4.05 3.94
CA ILE A 587 -1.47 3.96 3.53
C ILE A 587 -2.21 5.27 3.76
N HIS A 588 -2.71 5.87 2.68
CA HIS A 588 -3.54 7.07 2.75
C HIS A 588 -5.02 6.72 2.59
N GLY A 589 -5.87 7.15 3.55
CA GLY A 589 -7.33 7.08 3.44
C GLY A 589 -7.98 5.77 3.90
N SER A 590 -9.15 5.46 3.32
CA SER A 590 -10.11 4.45 3.81
C SER A 590 -9.64 2.99 3.78
N ASN A 591 -8.51 2.69 3.14
CA ASN A 591 -7.97 1.33 3.07
C ASN A 591 -7.20 0.88 4.32
N MET A 592 -6.92 1.79 5.28
CA MET A 592 -6.17 1.46 6.50
C MET A 592 -6.82 0.35 7.33
N GLY A 593 -8.15 0.34 7.46
CA GLY A 593 -8.87 -0.72 8.19
C GLY A 593 -8.74 -2.10 7.54
N LYS A 594 -8.75 -2.17 6.20
CA LYS A 594 -8.52 -3.42 5.46
C LYS A 594 -7.11 -3.95 5.69
N ALA A 595 -6.10 -3.09 5.61
CA ALA A 595 -4.71 -3.49 5.82
C ALA A 595 -4.40 -3.87 7.29
N ALA A 596 -4.99 -3.17 8.26
CA ALA A 596 -4.86 -3.52 9.68
C ALA A 596 -5.50 -4.88 10.01
N GLY A 597 -6.71 -5.14 9.52
CA GLY A 597 -7.36 -6.46 9.67
C GLY A 597 -6.61 -7.58 8.95
N LEU A 598 -6.05 -7.29 7.78
CA LEU A 598 -5.21 -8.20 7.01
C LEU A 598 -3.91 -8.56 7.78
N ILE A 599 -3.20 -7.57 8.33
CA ILE A 599 -2.03 -7.78 9.19
C ILE A 599 -2.39 -8.57 10.45
N GLN A 600 -3.52 -8.25 11.10
CA GLN A 600 -3.97 -8.98 12.28
C GLN A 600 -4.27 -10.47 11.98
N GLY A 601 -4.72 -10.80 10.77
CA GLY A 601 -4.83 -12.18 10.31
C GLY A 601 -3.48 -12.92 10.34
N PHE A 602 -2.41 -12.31 9.85
CA PHE A 602 -1.06 -12.88 9.94
C PHE A 602 -0.56 -12.98 11.40
N VAL A 603 -0.84 -11.98 12.24
CA VAL A 603 -0.51 -11.99 13.68
C VAL A 603 -1.13 -13.20 14.38
N SER A 604 -2.39 -13.53 14.10
CA SER A 604 -3.06 -14.72 14.63
C SER A 604 -2.47 -16.02 14.09
N VAL A 605 -2.09 -16.09 12.82
CA VAL A 605 -1.41 -17.28 12.26
C VAL A 605 -0.01 -17.46 12.87
N GLY A 606 0.69 -16.38 13.24
CA GLY A 606 1.97 -16.43 13.97
C GLY A 606 1.80 -17.01 15.38
N ALA A 607 0.85 -16.48 16.16
CA ALA A 607 0.52 -16.98 17.49
C ALA A 607 0.09 -18.46 17.48
N LEU A 608 -0.69 -18.86 16.47
CA LEU A 608 -1.11 -20.24 16.23
C LEU A 608 0.05 -21.19 15.91
N SER A 609 0.93 -20.79 14.98
CA SER A 609 1.96 -21.66 14.43
C SER A 609 3.24 -21.72 15.25
N GLY A 610 3.55 -20.69 16.06
CA GLY A 610 4.72 -20.65 16.94
C GLY A 610 4.85 -21.90 17.82
N PRO A 611 3.91 -22.16 18.75
CA PRO A 611 3.95 -23.34 19.62
C PRO A 611 3.84 -24.66 18.83
N ALA A 612 3.04 -24.69 17.76
CA ALA A 612 2.83 -25.91 16.97
C ALA A 612 4.10 -26.38 16.26
N VAL A 613 4.80 -25.46 15.59
CA VAL A 613 6.06 -25.73 14.88
C VAL A 613 7.19 -25.99 15.88
N ALA A 614 7.23 -25.25 17.00
CA ALA A 614 8.17 -25.48 18.09
C ALA A 614 8.08 -26.90 18.65
N GLY A 615 6.88 -27.34 19.03
CA GLY A 615 6.66 -28.68 19.57
C GLY A 615 7.00 -29.79 18.58
N LEU A 616 6.52 -29.66 17.35
CA LEU A 616 6.76 -30.62 16.27
C LEU A 616 8.25 -30.76 15.92
N LEU A 617 8.99 -29.65 15.81
CA LEU A 617 10.41 -29.70 15.51
C LEU A 617 11.25 -30.20 16.68
N LEU A 618 10.88 -29.89 17.92
CA LEU A 618 11.64 -30.33 19.09
C LEU A 618 11.60 -31.86 19.20
N GLU A 619 10.40 -32.44 19.07
CA GLU A 619 10.18 -33.88 19.20
C GLU A 619 10.71 -34.68 17.98
N LEU A 620 10.60 -34.15 16.75
CA LEU A 620 11.04 -34.85 15.53
C LEU A 620 12.49 -34.58 15.11
N THR A 621 13.04 -33.40 15.41
CA THR A 621 14.33 -32.93 14.87
C THR A 621 15.32 -32.45 15.93
N GLY A 622 14.88 -32.35 17.19
CA GLY A 622 15.70 -31.95 18.31
C GLY A 622 16.02 -30.45 18.39
N TYR A 623 16.64 -30.10 19.51
CA TYR A 623 16.84 -28.72 19.96
C TYR A 623 17.47 -27.77 18.93
N TRP A 624 18.56 -28.18 18.26
CA TRP A 624 19.31 -27.28 17.39
C TRP A 624 18.64 -26.99 16.05
N ILE A 625 17.95 -27.98 15.46
CA ILE A 625 17.18 -27.78 14.22
C ILE A 625 15.94 -26.92 14.52
N THR A 626 15.32 -27.15 15.68
CA THR A 626 14.22 -26.32 16.20
C THR A 626 14.62 -24.84 16.28
N TRP A 627 15.63 -24.48 17.06
CA TRP A 627 16.12 -23.11 17.14
C TRP A 627 16.68 -22.58 15.80
N GLY A 628 17.21 -23.46 14.95
CA GLY A 628 17.60 -23.15 13.58
C GLY A 628 16.45 -22.62 12.74
N SER A 629 15.23 -23.17 12.87
CA SER A 629 14.06 -22.68 12.12
C SER A 629 13.61 -21.27 12.54
N ALA A 630 13.61 -20.98 13.85
CA ALA A 630 13.30 -19.66 14.39
C ALA A 630 14.33 -18.60 13.97
N LEU A 631 15.61 -18.96 13.96
CA LEU A 631 16.69 -18.09 13.47
C LEU A 631 16.63 -17.91 11.94
N LEU A 632 16.27 -18.95 11.18
CA LEU A 632 16.09 -18.87 9.73
C LEU A 632 14.91 -17.95 9.35
N LEU A 633 13.78 -18.03 10.07
CA LEU A 633 12.63 -17.14 9.87
C LEU A 633 13.03 -15.67 10.05
N LEU A 634 13.77 -15.37 11.12
CA LEU A 634 14.32 -14.02 11.36
C LEU A 634 15.29 -13.56 10.26
N VAL A 635 16.14 -14.43 9.74
CA VAL A 635 17.02 -14.11 8.60
C VAL A 635 16.19 -13.81 7.34
N VAL A 636 15.12 -14.57 7.07
CA VAL A 636 14.22 -14.32 5.94
C VAL A 636 13.50 -12.97 6.07
N ASP A 637 13.01 -12.62 7.26
CA ASP A 637 12.38 -11.32 7.52
C ASP A 637 13.38 -10.15 7.37
N ILE A 638 14.59 -10.29 7.93
CA ILE A 638 15.70 -9.32 7.73
C ILE A 638 16.01 -9.15 6.24
N VAL A 639 16.10 -10.25 5.48
CA VAL A 639 16.35 -10.20 4.02
C VAL A 639 15.19 -9.52 3.28
N MET A 640 13.93 -9.81 3.60
CA MET A 640 12.79 -9.11 2.99
C MET A 640 12.84 -7.61 3.24
N ARG A 641 13.29 -7.16 4.42
CA ARG A 641 13.42 -5.73 4.76
C ARG A 641 14.67 -5.05 4.21
N LEU A 642 15.70 -5.81 3.86
CA LEU A 642 16.83 -5.33 3.03
C LEU A 642 16.43 -5.24 1.55
N LEU A 643 15.47 -6.06 1.10
CA LEU A 643 14.88 -5.97 -0.24
C LEU A 643 13.85 -4.84 -0.34
N MET A 644 13.11 -4.53 0.73
CA MET A 644 12.22 -3.36 0.80
C MET A 644 12.97 -2.06 0.52
N ILE A 645 12.39 -1.18 -0.29
CA ILE A 645 12.91 0.15 -0.60
C ILE A 645 11.86 1.17 -0.15
N GLU A 646 12.12 1.84 0.97
CA GLU A 646 11.20 2.84 1.52
C GLU A 646 11.36 4.19 0.80
N GLN A 647 10.30 4.67 0.13
CA GLN A 647 10.28 6.01 -0.47
C GLN A 647 10.50 7.08 0.62
N ARG A 648 11.68 7.73 0.61
CA ARG A 648 12.01 8.80 1.56
C ARG A 648 11.04 9.97 1.41
N LYS A 649 10.10 10.09 2.34
CA LYS A 649 9.45 11.39 2.62
C LYS A 649 10.53 12.33 3.15
N VAL A 650 11.02 13.22 2.29
CA VAL A 650 11.86 14.34 2.72
C VAL A 650 11.07 15.12 3.77
N LYS A 651 11.56 15.14 5.02
CA LYS A 651 11.08 16.07 6.05
C LYS A 651 11.47 17.47 5.58
N THR A 652 10.59 18.12 4.82
CA THR A 652 10.83 19.47 4.32
C THR A 652 10.79 20.43 5.49
N ASN A 653 11.96 20.74 6.04
CA ASN A 653 12.12 21.80 7.02
C ASN A 653 11.83 23.15 6.34
N LEU A 654 10.55 23.54 6.29
CA LEU A 654 10.16 24.94 6.18
C LEU A 654 10.41 25.62 7.54
N SER A 655 11.69 25.66 7.92
CA SER A 655 12.21 26.71 8.76
C SER A 655 12.16 27.99 7.93
N SER A 656 11.05 28.73 8.02
CA SER A 656 11.03 30.12 7.57
C SER A 656 12.13 30.89 8.30
N PRO A 657 12.80 31.87 7.65
CA PRO A 657 13.70 32.77 8.37
C PRO A 657 12.91 33.48 9.45
N GLN A 658 13.31 33.28 10.71
CA GLN A 658 12.68 33.90 11.87
C GLN A 658 13.81 34.43 12.75
N GLU A 659 13.72 35.71 13.10
CA GLU A 659 14.67 36.35 14.01
C GLU A 659 14.59 35.70 15.40
N PRO A 660 15.70 35.67 16.16
CA PRO A 660 15.82 34.82 17.34
C PRO A 660 14.84 35.23 18.46
N ALA A 661 13.84 34.38 18.67
CA ALA A 661 12.94 34.37 19.82
C ALA A 661 13.24 33.12 20.69
N PRO A 662 12.99 33.16 22.01
CA PRO A 662 13.82 32.45 22.98
C PRO A 662 13.58 30.94 23.08
N GLU A 663 14.56 30.26 23.68
CA GLU A 663 14.56 28.81 23.94
C GLU A 663 13.39 28.41 24.85
N GLU A 664 12.48 27.56 24.37
CA GLU A 664 11.48 26.92 25.24
C GLU A 664 12.16 25.91 26.15
N THR A 665 12.12 26.19 27.46
CA THR A 665 12.83 25.42 28.50
C THR A 665 12.28 24.01 28.66
N ASN A 666 13.19 23.03 28.61
CA ASN A 666 12.90 21.63 28.93
C ASN A 666 12.67 21.48 30.45
N GLU A 667 11.61 20.78 30.89
CA GLU A 667 11.14 20.71 32.30
C GLU A 667 12.08 19.96 33.28
N ASN A 668 13.33 19.67 32.89
CA ASN A 668 14.32 18.92 33.67
C ASN A 668 15.68 19.67 33.76
N SER A 669 15.67 20.97 34.05
CA SER A 669 16.86 21.76 34.37
C SER A 669 16.59 22.71 35.55
N ALA A 670 17.56 22.85 36.45
CA ALA A 670 17.30 23.26 37.83
C ALA A 670 17.65 24.72 38.17
N LEU A 671 16.76 25.34 38.95
CA LEU A 671 17.00 26.31 40.04
C LEU A 671 18.12 27.37 39.86
N ILE A 672 17.72 28.63 39.62
CA ILE A 672 17.92 29.79 40.54
C ILE A 672 17.23 31.07 39.95
N PRO A 673 16.66 31.99 40.76
CA PRO A 673 15.80 33.07 40.25
C PRO A 673 16.36 34.51 40.37
N GLY A 674 15.82 35.43 39.54
CA GLY A 674 15.94 36.89 39.64
C GLY A 674 15.68 37.58 38.28
N ALA A 675 15.10 38.77 38.16
CA ALA A 675 14.50 39.69 39.15
C ALA A 675 13.39 40.55 38.48
N SER A 676 12.86 41.57 39.17
CA SER A 676 11.80 42.51 38.73
C SER A 676 12.22 43.40 37.53
N THR A 677 11.38 44.24 36.89
CA THR A 677 10.30 45.14 37.39
C THR A 677 9.48 45.76 36.24
N GLN A 678 8.25 46.26 36.51
CA GLN A 678 7.47 47.33 35.80
C GLN A 678 7.29 47.26 34.26
N SER A 679 6.10 47.18 33.62
CA SER A 679 4.76 47.85 33.75
C SER A 679 4.61 49.20 33.02
N TYR A 680 3.66 49.30 32.07
CA TYR A 680 2.64 50.38 31.96
C TYR A 680 1.59 50.06 30.87
N ASP A 681 0.36 50.56 31.05
CA ASP A 681 -0.83 50.25 30.24
C ASP A 681 -1.12 51.25 29.09
N SER A 682 -1.88 50.81 28.07
CA SER A 682 -2.98 51.64 27.52
C SER A 682 -3.97 50.87 26.61
N VAL A 683 -5.20 50.69 27.13
CA VAL A 683 -6.53 50.81 26.47
C VAL A 683 -6.92 49.89 25.28
N LYS A 684 -8.19 49.47 25.31
CA LYS A 684 -8.97 48.59 24.42
C LYS A 684 -9.29 49.27 23.05
N ASP A 685 -9.81 48.61 22.00
CA ASP A 685 -11.18 48.03 21.95
C ASP A 685 -11.44 46.97 20.85
N ASN A 686 -12.15 45.91 21.27
CA ASN A 686 -13.23 45.17 20.58
C ASN A 686 -13.05 44.60 19.15
N GLU A 687 -12.64 43.33 19.07
CA GLU A 687 -13.30 42.31 18.23
C GLU A 687 -13.36 40.96 18.99
N PRO A 688 -14.27 40.02 18.67
CA PRO A 688 -14.58 38.87 19.53
C PRO A 688 -13.48 37.79 19.55
N PRO A 689 -13.27 37.09 20.68
CA PRO A 689 -12.14 36.18 20.86
C PRO A 689 -12.32 34.86 20.11
N ALA A 690 -11.72 34.76 18.93
CA ALA A 690 -11.48 33.51 18.21
C ALA A 690 -10.39 32.65 18.92
N ALA A 691 -10.66 32.27 20.17
CA ALA A 691 -9.72 31.57 21.05
C ALA A 691 -9.44 30.13 20.58
N GLN A 692 -8.49 29.98 19.66
CA GLN A 692 -7.95 28.67 19.24
C GLN A 692 -7.11 28.04 20.35
N SER A 693 -7.78 27.49 21.36
CA SER A 693 -7.13 26.78 22.45
C SER A 693 -6.42 25.52 21.93
N LYS A 694 -5.09 25.48 22.04
CA LYS A 694 -4.30 24.26 21.86
C LYS A 694 -4.67 23.28 22.99
N ILE A 695 -5.63 22.40 22.75
CA ILE A 695 -6.06 21.38 23.73
C ILE A 695 -4.86 20.48 24.07
N SER A 696 -4.39 20.53 25.32
CA SER A 696 -3.22 19.76 25.74
C SER A 696 -3.47 18.25 25.70
N THR A 697 -2.40 17.47 25.53
CA THR A 697 -2.47 16.00 25.52
C THR A 697 -3.05 15.44 26.84
N LEU A 698 -2.83 16.12 27.97
CA LEU A 698 -3.41 15.77 29.27
C LEU A 698 -4.95 15.86 29.28
N SER A 699 -5.51 16.85 28.58
CA SER A 699 -6.97 17.02 28.47
C SER A 699 -7.63 15.85 27.72
N PHE A 700 -6.98 15.31 26.69
CA PHE A 700 -7.48 14.12 25.96
C PHE A 700 -7.64 12.93 26.91
N TYR A 701 -6.58 12.55 27.64
CA TYR A 701 -6.64 11.41 28.54
C TYR A 701 -7.63 11.63 29.69
N LYS A 702 -7.71 12.86 30.23
CA LYS A 702 -8.71 13.21 31.26
C LYS A 702 -10.15 13.02 30.78
N ILE A 703 -10.47 13.43 29.54
CA ILE A 703 -11.80 13.25 28.93
C ILE A 703 -12.08 11.76 28.69
N ILE A 704 -11.13 11.03 28.11
CA ILE A 704 -11.30 9.63 27.71
C ILE A 704 -11.40 8.68 28.92
N PHE A 705 -10.55 8.83 29.94
CA PHE A 705 -10.63 8.02 31.17
C PHE A 705 -11.83 8.38 32.07
N SER A 706 -12.47 9.53 31.87
CA SER A 706 -13.73 9.86 32.58
C SER A 706 -14.91 8.99 32.11
N GLN A 707 -14.80 8.32 30.96
CA GLN A 707 -15.87 7.49 30.39
C GLN A 707 -15.84 6.06 30.97
N ARG A 708 -16.86 5.70 31.77
CA ARG A 708 -17.00 4.34 32.36
C ARG A 708 -16.97 3.22 31.31
N ARG A 709 -17.51 3.48 30.11
CA ARG A 709 -17.50 2.58 28.94
C ARG A 709 -16.08 2.31 28.43
N VAL A 710 -15.20 3.32 28.41
CA VAL A 710 -13.78 3.18 28.05
C VAL A 710 -13.02 2.38 29.10
N LEU A 711 -13.20 2.70 30.39
CA LEU A 711 -12.57 1.94 31.48
C LEU A 711 -12.94 0.45 31.43
N THR A 712 -14.21 0.15 31.11
CA THR A 712 -14.69 -1.22 30.94
C THR A 712 -14.10 -1.90 29.71
N ALA A 713 -14.04 -1.21 28.57
CA ALA A 713 -13.42 -1.72 27.34
C ALA A 713 -11.92 -2.03 27.52
N LEU A 714 -11.20 -1.21 28.29
CA LEU A 714 -9.80 -1.46 28.67
C LEU A 714 -9.67 -2.64 29.63
N LEU A 715 -10.52 -2.74 30.67
CA LEU A 715 -10.54 -3.90 31.56
C LEU A 715 -10.79 -5.20 30.78
N CYS A 716 -11.75 -5.22 29.86
CA CYS A 716 -12.02 -6.36 28.98
C CYS A 716 -10.85 -6.68 28.02
N SER A 717 -10.08 -5.69 27.58
CA SER A 717 -8.88 -5.91 26.74
C SER A 717 -7.70 -6.43 27.55
N THR A 718 -7.47 -5.88 28.75
CA THR A 718 -6.39 -6.29 29.66
C THR A 718 -6.63 -7.73 30.15
N THR A 719 -7.86 -8.05 30.56
CA THR A 719 -8.24 -9.40 31.05
C THR A 719 -8.12 -10.46 29.95
N TYR A 720 -8.52 -10.13 28.71
CA TYR A 720 -8.38 -11.05 27.56
C TYR A 720 -6.91 -11.38 27.28
N SER A 721 -6.03 -10.37 27.23
CA SER A 721 -4.58 -10.56 27.08
C SER A 721 -3.99 -11.36 28.25
N ALA A 722 -4.38 -11.04 29.49
CA ALA A 722 -3.96 -11.76 30.68
C ALA A 722 -4.39 -13.24 30.65
N MET A 723 -5.56 -13.58 30.10
CA MET A 723 -5.99 -14.97 29.88
C MET A 723 -5.03 -15.72 28.94
N LEU A 724 -4.76 -15.16 27.75
CA LEU A 724 -3.89 -15.80 26.76
C LEU A 724 -2.48 -16.02 27.33
N ALA A 725 -1.91 -14.99 27.97
CA ALA A 725 -0.60 -15.08 28.61
C ALA A 725 -0.60 -16.07 29.80
N SER A 726 -1.71 -16.21 30.53
CA SER A 726 -1.86 -17.23 31.59
C SER A 726 -1.86 -18.64 31.02
N PHE A 727 -2.52 -18.88 29.89
CA PHE A 727 -2.49 -20.18 29.20
C PHE A 727 -1.07 -20.52 28.72
N SER A 728 -0.36 -19.58 28.09
CA SER A 728 1.06 -19.76 27.74
C SER A 728 1.96 -20.02 28.95
N THR A 729 1.60 -19.50 30.13
CA THR A 729 2.40 -19.62 31.37
C THR A 729 2.19 -20.94 32.09
N THR A 730 1.04 -21.60 31.92
CA THR A 730 0.61 -22.70 32.81
C THR A 730 0.29 -24.00 32.10
N ILE A 731 -0.22 -23.97 30.86
CA ILE A 731 -0.55 -25.19 30.11
C ILE A 731 0.68 -26.10 29.90
N PRO A 732 1.84 -25.62 29.38
CA PRO A 732 2.97 -26.50 29.07
C PRO A 732 3.51 -27.24 30.29
N THR A 733 3.69 -26.50 31.38
CA THR A 733 4.19 -27.05 32.65
C THR A 733 3.19 -28.01 33.27
N HIS A 734 1.89 -27.70 33.22
CA HIS A 734 0.86 -28.58 33.76
C HIS A 734 0.77 -29.90 33.00
N VAL A 735 0.67 -29.90 31.66
CA VAL A 735 0.50 -31.15 30.91
C VAL A 735 1.76 -32.03 30.89
N LYS A 736 2.97 -31.43 30.96
CA LYS A 736 4.22 -32.16 31.17
C LYS A 736 4.25 -32.90 32.51
N PHE A 737 3.73 -32.30 33.59
CA PHE A 737 3.75 -32.91 34.93
C PHE A 737 2.51 -33.74 35.30
N ALA A 738 1.34 -33.46 34.74
CA ALA A 738 0.10 -34.18 35.01
C ALA A 738 -0.08 -35.39 34.08
N PHE A 739 0.11 -35.20 32.77
CA PHE A 739 -0.13 -36.22 31.74
C PHE A 739 1.16 -36.79 31.14
N GLY A 740 2.34 -36.35 31.60
CA GLY A 740 3.63 -36.79 31.07
C GLY A 740 3.91 -36.36 29.62
N TRP A 741 3.21 -35.33 29.12
CA TRP A 741 3.21 -35.00 27.70
C TRP A 741 4.51 -34.36 27.20
N GLY A 742 4.94 -34.82 26.02
CA GLY A 742 6.03 -34.25 25.24
C GLY A 742 5.69 -32.90 24.60
N SER A 743 6.64 -32.35 23.87
CA SER A 743 6.56 -31.02 23.29
C SER A 743 5.61 -30.94 22.08
N LEU A 744 5.43 -32.00 21.30
CA LEU A 744 4.44 -32.05 20.20
C LEU A 744 2.98 -31.93 20.69
N PRO A 745 2.44 -32.81 21.56
CA PRO A 745 1.07 -32.67 22.04
C PRO A 745 0.85 -31.36 22.79
N THR A 746 1.87 -30.89 23.52
CA THR A 746 1.86 -29.57 24.18
C THR A 746 1.75 -28.42 23.17
N GLY A 747 2.48 -28.46 22.05
CA GLY A 747 2.37 -27.48 20.97
C GLY A 747 1.01 -27.53 20.25
N LEU A 748 0.45 -28.74 20.07
CA LEU A 748 -0.86 -28.95 19.44
C LEU A 748 -2.04 -28.43 20.29
N LEU A 749 -1.91 -28.36 21.62
CA LEU A 749 -2.93 -27.71 22.46
C LEU A 749 -3.14 -26.24 22.08
N PHE A 750 -2.08 -25.51 21.72
CA PHE A 750 -2.21 -24.13 21.25
C PHE A 750 -2.83 -24.05 19.85
N VAL A 751 -2.75 -25.11 19.04
CA VAL A 751 -3.56 -25.23 17.81
C VAL A 751 -5.05 -25.40 18.15
N GLY A 752 -5.37 -26.16 19.19
CA GLY A 752 -6.73 -26.23 19.73
C GLY A 752 -7.23 -24.89 20.30
N LEU A 753 -6.37 -24.14 20.98
CA LEU A 753 -6.70 -22.86 21.61
C LEU A 753 -6.86 -21.69 20.63
N GLU A 754 -5.93 -21.53 19.69
CA GLU A 754 -5.92 -20.38 18.75
C GLU A 754 -6.56 -20.72 17.40
N GLY A 755 -6.57 -21.99 16.97
CA GLY A 755 -7.08 -22.42 15.66
C GLY A 755 -8.56 -22.06 15.40
N PRO A 756 -9.48 -22.20 16.38
CA PRO A 756 -10.86 -21.75 16.26
C PRO A 756 -11.03 -20.27 15.93
N THR A 757 -10.03 -19.41 16.20
CA THR A 757 -10.13 -17.97 15.93
C THR A 757 -10.31 -17.68 14.43
N ILE A 758 -9.64 -18.44 13.57
CA ILE A 758 -9.67 -18.32 12.10
C ILE A 758 -11.06 -18.67 11.56
N ILE A 759 -11.69 -19.72 12.08
CA ILE A 759 -12.99 -20.22 11.61
C ILE A 759 -14.14 -19.38 12.18
N ALA A 760 -14.12 -19.13 13.49
CA ALA A 760 -15.20 -18.40 14.17
C ALA A 760 -15.10 -16.88 14.04
N GLY A 761 -13.97 -16.32 13.61
CA GLY A 761 -13.71 -14.86 13.56
C GLY A 761 -14.77 -14.09 12.76
N PRO A 762 -15.07 -14.47 11.51
CA PRO A 762 -16.13 -13.82 10.71
C PRO A 762 -17.52 -13.94 11.34
N LEU A 763 -17.82 -15.06 12.01
CA LEU A 763 -19.10 -15.30 12.68
C LEU A 763 -19.24 -14.42 13.95
N CYS A 764 -18.17 -14.31 14.74
CA CYS A 764 -18.11 -13.44 15.91
C CYS A 764 -18.17 -11.95 15.53
N GLY A 765 -17.58 -11.56 14.39
CA GLY A 765 -17.73 -10.24 13.78
C GLY A 765 -19.19 -9.93 13.45
N TRP A 766 -19.81 -10.75 12.61
CA TRP A 766 -21.23 -10.61 12.24
C TRP A 766 -22.19 -10.57 13.44
N PHE A 767 -21.88 -11.32 14.51
CA PHE A 767 -22.66 -11.29 15.75
C PHE A 767 -22.50 -9.96 16.52
N ARG A 768 -21.29 -9.39 16.57
CA ARG A 768 -21.04 -8.04 17.12
C ARG A 768 -21.75 -6.97 16.30
N ASP A 769 -21.68 -7.04 14.97
CA ASP A 769 -22.32 -6.08 14.07
C ASP A 769 -23.85 -6.06 14.24
N LYS A 770 -24.46 -7.21 14.56
CA LYS A 770 -25.91 -7.33 14.76
C LYS A 770 -26.42 -6.95 16.14
N VAL A 771 -25.65 -7.18 17.22
CA VAL A 771 -26.13 -7.08 18.61
C VAL A 771 -25.38 -6.00 19.41
N GLY A 772 -24.33 -5.42 18.83
CA GLY A 772 -23.37 -4.57 19.53
C GLY A 772 -22.33 -5.38 20.31
N THR A 773 -21.34 -4.70 20.86
CA THR A 773 -20.19 -5.26 21.59
C THR A 773 -20.54 -5.84 22.96
N LYS A 774 -21.56 -5.29 23.65
CA LYS A 774 -21.96 -5.71 25.00
C LYS A 774 -22.33 -7.18 25.12
N ALA A 775 -23.21 -7.71 24.27
CA ALA A 775 -23.72 -9.07 24.42
C ALA A 775 -22.65 -10.15 24.12
N PRO A 776 -21.87 -10.07 23.02
CA PRO A 776 -20.75 -11.00 22.77
C PRO A 776 -19.71 -11.01 23.89
N ALA A 777 -19.33 -9.83 24.41
CA ALA A 777 -18.39 -9.73 25.52
C ALA A 777 -18.92 -10.35 26.82
N THR A 778 -20.20 -10.07 27.15
CA THR A 778 -20.86 -10.65 28.34
C THR A 778 -20.96 -12.17 28.24
N ILE A 779 -21.44 -12.68 27.09
CA ILE A 779 -21.59 -14.12 26.84
C ILE A 779 -20.23 -14.81 26.89
N GLY A 780 -19.20 -14.24 26.24
CA GLY A 780 -17.84 -14.76 26.26
C GLY A 780 -17.29 -14.88 27.68
N TYR A 781 -17.34 -13.81 28.47
CA TYR A 781 -16.77 -13.81 29.82
C TYR A 781 -17.52 -14.73 30.81
N LEU A 782 -18.86 -14.82 30.70
CA LEU A 782 -19.65 -15.71 31.55
C LEU A 782 -19.54 -17.19 31.14
N SER A 783 -19.43 -17.50 29.85
CA SER A 783 -19.24 -18.89 29.36
C SER A 783 -17.81 -19.39 29.51
N LEU A 784 -16.82 -18.50 29.57
CA LEU A 784 -15.42 -18.87 29.83
C LEU A 784 -15.20 -19.34 31.28
N ALA A 785 -15.97 -18.85 32.25
CA ALA A 785 -15.84 -19.22 33.66
C ALA A 785 -16.02 -20.73 33.96
N PRO A 786 -17.10 -21.42 33.52
CA PRO A 786 -17.22 -22.87 33.72
C PRO A 786 -16.19 -23.67 32.93
N LEU A 787 -15.69 -23.15 31.80
CA LEU A 787 -14.63 -23.80 31.02
C LEU A 787 -13.27 -23.73 31.73
N LEU A 788 -12.95 -22.60 32.37
CA LEU A 788 -11.75 -22.47 33.22
C LEU A 788 -11.82 -23.42 34.41
N TRP A 789 -12.98 -23.49 35.09
CA TRP A 789 -13.19 -24.46 36.16
C TRP A 789 -12.98 -25.90 35.67
N LEU A 790 -13.54 -26.27 34.50
CA LEU A 790 -13.37 -27.58 33.90
C LEU A 790 -11.91 -27.86 33.50
N LEU A 791 -11.19 -26.86 32.99
CA LEU A 791 -9.78 -26.96 32.61
C LEU A 791 -8.89 -27.30 33.82
N GLY A 792 -9.20 -26.74 34.99
CA GLY A 792 -8.56 -27.11 36.25
C GLY A 792 -9.05 -28.44 36.83
N ALA A 793 -10.28 -28.86 36.53
CA ALA A 793 -10.92 -30.06 37.08
C ALA A 793 -10.68 -31.34 36.25
N ALA A 794 -10.18 -31.24 35.02
CA ALA A 794 -9.98 -32.38 34.12
C ALA A 794 -9.01 -33.45 34.66
N ASP A 795 -8.00 -33.04 35.41
CA ASP A 795 -6.96 -33.87 36.04
C ASP A 795 -7.29 -34.28 37.49
N GLN A 796 -8.36 -33.72 38.08
CA GLN A 796 -8.66 -33.94 39.50
C GLN A 796 -9.44 -35.24 39.71
N GLN A 797 -8.74 -36.32 40.13
CA GLN A 797 -9.27 -37.68 40.38
C GLN A 797 -10.56 -37.77 41.25
N GLN A 798 -10.96 -36.69 41.91
CA GLN A 798 -12.24 -36.54 42.59
C GLN A 798 -13.44 -36.66 41.62
N PHE A 799 -13.27 -36.30 40.34
CA PHE A 799 -14.34 -36.32 39.35
C PHE A 799 -14.37 -37.62 38.51
N PRO A 800 -15.55 -38.07 38.01
CA PRO A 800 -15.67 -39.35 37.32
C PRO A 800 -14.82 -39.47 36.03
N TRP A 801 -14.70 -38.39 35.26
CA TRP A 801 -13.92 -38.34 34.02
C TRP A 801 -12.41 -38.41 34.24
N ALA A 802 -11.94 -38.02 35.44
CA ALA A 802 -10.52 -37.99 35.80
C ALA A 802 -10.00 -39.32 36.39
N LYS A 803 -10.83 -40.38 36.39
CA LYS A 803 -10.47 -41.72 36.89
C LYS A 803 -9.85 -42.63 35.83
N ASP A 804 -10.05 -42.28 34.56
CA ASP A 804 -9.41 -42.91 33.41
C ASP A 804 -8.54 -41.85 32.73
N GLU A 805 -7.30 -42.21 32.42
CA GLU A 805 -6.31 -41.28 31.88
C GLU A 805 -6.70 -40.78 30.48
N GLN A 806 -7.27 -41.67 29.64
CA GLN A 806 -7.72 -41.27 28.30
C GLN A 806 -8.91 -40.29 28.39
N SER A 807 -9.86 -40.55 29.29
CA SER A 807 -10.98 -39.66 29.57
C SER A 807 -10.55 -38.30 30.15
N ALA A 808 -9.54 -38.27 31.03
CA ALA A 808 -8.97 -37.04 31.57
C ALA A 808 -8.32 -36.20 30.45
N GLN A 809 -7.44 -36.82 29.67
CA GLN A 809 -6.74 -36.20 28.54
C GLN A 809 -7.72 -35.68 27.47
N ALA A 810 -8.72 -36.48 27.08
CA ALA A 810 -9.74 -36.07 26.12
C ALA A 810 -10.59 -34.90 26.64
N THR A 811 -10.95 -34.90 27.93
CA THR A 811 -11.69 -33.80 28.58
C THR A 811 -10.86 -32.51 28.58
N TYR A 812 -9.55 -32.60 28.85
CA TYR A 812 -8.64 -31.45 28.80
C TYR A 812 -8.56 -30.85 27.39
N ILE A 813 -8.32 -31.67 26.36
CA ILE A 813 -8.26 -31.24 24.95
C ILE A 813 -9.58 -30.58 24.51
N ALA A 814 -10.70 -31.24 24.77
CA ALA A 814 -12.03 -30.70 24.42
C ALA A 814 -12.30 -29.36 25.11
N THR A 815 -11.86 -29.20 26.37
CA THR A 815 -11.99 -27.94 27.11
C THR A 815 -11.12 -26.84 26.51
N VAL A 816 -9.85 -27.11 26.19
CA VAL A 816 -8.95 -26.13 25.53
C VAL A 816 -9.50 -25.68 24.17
N ILE A 817 -10.02 -26.60 23.35
CA ILE A 817 -10.65 -26.27 22.06
C ILE A 817 -11.90 -25.40 22.27
N THR A 818 -12.74 -25.74 23.25
CA THR A 818 -13.96 -24.98 23.54
C THR A 818 -13.64 -23.58 24.08
N ILE A 819 -12.58 -23.44 24.89
CA ILE A 819 -12.03 -22.14 25.30
C ILE A 819 -11.64 -21.33 24.07
N GLY A 820 -10.96 -21.92 23.08
CA GLY A 820 -10.59 -21.24 21.83
C GLY A 820 -11.77 -20.68 21.02
N PHE A 821 -12.90 -21.38 20.99
CA PHE A 821 -14.13 -20.85 20.40
C PHE A 821 -14.71 -19.67 21.20
N ILE A 822 -14.70 -19.75 22.53
CA ILE A 822 -15.28 -18.72 23.42
C ILE A 822 -14.40 -17.47 23.52
N THR A 823 -13.07 -17.59 23.60
CA THR A 823 -12.14 -16.45 23.65
C THR A 823 -12.23 -15.58 22.40
N ASN A 824 -12.64 -16.14 21.26
CA ASN A 824 -12.92 -15.35 20.06
C ASN A 824 -14.10 -14.37 20.24
N LEU A 825 -15.07 -14.63 21.13
CA LEU A 825 -16.12 -13.65 21.49
C LEU A 825 -15.56 -12.44 22.28
N LEU A 826 -14.35 -12.54 22.81
CA LEU A 826 -13.65 -11.47 23.53
C LEU A 826 -12.67 -10.67 22.66
N SER A 827 -12.20 -11.24 21.54
CA SER A 827 -11.28 -10.59 20.60
C SER A 827 -11.78 -9.22 20.13
N SER A 828 -10.89 -8.24 19.95
CA SER A 828 -11.20 -6.90 19.40
C SER A 828 -12.22 -6.01 20.15
N VAL A 829 -12.93 -6.50 21.18
CA VAL A 829 -14.00 -5.76 21.90
C VAL A 829 -13.50 -4.41 22.42
N GLY A 830 -12.31 -4.40 23.04
CA GLY A 830 -11.72 -3.18 23.62
C GLY A 830 -11.54 -2.08 22.58
N THR A 831 -10.92 -2.39 21.45
CA THR A 831 -10.63 -1.41 20.38
C THR A 831 -11.90 -0.87 19.74
N LEU A 832 -12.89 -1.72 19.45
CA LEU A 832 -14.17 -1.33 18.84
C LEU A 832 -14.96 -0.34 19.71
N GLU A 833 -15.06 -0.63 21.01
CA GLU A 833 -15.72 0.25 21.99
C GLU A 833 -14.97 1.58 22.16
N LEU A 834 -13.63 1.52 22.19
CA LEU A 834 -12.79 2.72 22.27
C LEU A 834 -12.98 3.64 21.05
N THR A 835 -13.06 3.10 19.83
CA THR A 835 -13.36 3.90 18.63
C THR A 835 -14.78 4.47 18.68
N ALA A 836 -15.78 3.68 19.07
CA ALA A 836 -17.17 4.14 19.13
C ALA A 836 -17.40 5.27 20.14
N VAL A 837 -16.67 5.29 21.27
CA VAL A 837 -16.72 6.41 22.23
C VAL A 837 -16.02 7.66 21.69
N VAL A 838 -14.94 7.52 20.92
CA VAL A 838 -14.29 8.67 20.24
C VAL A 838 -15.22 9.25 19.17
N ASP A 839 -15.85 8.40 18.35
CA ASP A 839 -16.84 8.83 17.35
C ASP A 839 -17.99 9.62 18.00
N ALA A 840 -18.54 9.11 19.10
CA ALA A 840 -19.64 9.77 19.83
C ALA A 840 -19.23 11.11 20.47
N LEU A 841 -17.99 11.23 20.97
CA LEU A 841 -17.48 12.48 21.55
C LEU A 841 -17.12 13.52 20.47
N GLU A 842 -16.53 13.09 19.36
CA GLU A 842 -16.20 13.97 18.23
C GLU A 842 -17.47 14.39 17.44
N ALA A 843 -18.54 13.60 17.50
CA ALA A 843 -19.87 14.00 17.02
C ALA A 843 -20.53 15.06 17.94
N LYS A 844 -20.54 14.85 19.26
CA LYS A 844 -21.16 15.80 20.21
C LYS A 844 -20.38 17.11 20.39
N GLN A 845 -19.08 17.11 20.11
CA GLN A 845 -18.27 18.33 20.07
C GLN A 845 -17.22 18.26 18.93
N PRO A 846 -17.56 18.69 17.71
CA PRO A 846 -16.65 18.60 16.56
C PRO A 846 -15.35 19.37 16.80
N GLY A 847 -14.22 18.65 16.73
CA GLY A 847 -12.89 19.21 16.96
C GLY A 847 -12.35 19.12 18.39
N ILE A 848 -13.09 18.51 19.34
CA ILE A 848 -12.65 18.30 20.74
C ILE A 848 -11.27 17.61 20.88
N PHE A 849 -10.85 16.84 19.88
CA PHE A 849 -9.55 16.15 19.85
C PHE A 849 -8.52 16.77 18.89
N GLY A 850 -8.80 17.95 18.32
CA GLY A 850 -7.90 18.69 17.43
C GLY A 850 -7.82 18.14 16.00
N PRO A 851 -6.95 18.71 15.14
CA PRO A 851 -7.00 18.51 13.68
C PRO A 851 -6.63 17.10 13.19
N ASN A 852 -6.08 16.24 14.06
CA ASN A 852 -5.67 14.88 13.72
C ASN A 852 -6.64 13.79 14.24
N GLY A 853 -7.69 14.16 14.99
CA GLY A 853 -8.65 13.24 15.60
C GLY A 853 -8.08 12.40 16.77
N GLY A 854 -8.97 11.78 17.55
CA GLY A 854 -8.58 10.99 18.74
C GLY A 854 -7.94 9.63 18.43
N TYR A 855 -8.23 9.04 17.27
CA TYR A 855 -8.05 7.63 16.94
C TYR A 855 -6.64 7.07 17.17
N SER A 856 -5.58 7.81 16.87
CA SER A 856 -4.19 7.34 17.00
C SER A 856 -3.84 7.00 18.46
N ARG A 857 -4.12 7.94 19.38
CA ARG A 857 -3.96 7.76 20.83
C ARG A 857 -4.86 6.63 21.36
N THR A 858 -6.02 6.44 20.75
CA THR A 858 -6.98 5.39 21.08
C THR A 858 -6.48 3.99 20.73
N TYR A 859 -5.85 3.80 19.57
CA TYR A 859 -5.14 2.56 19.24
C TYR A 859 -3.94 2.32 20.17
N SER A 860 -3.15 3.35 20.50
CA SER A 860 -2.07 3.22 21.49
C SER A 860 -2.58 2.80 22.87
N LEU A 861 -3.75 3.29 23.28
CA LEU A 861 -4.36 2.95 24.56
C LEU A 861 -4.88 1.50 24.62
N SER A 862 -5.43 0.97 23.52
CA SER A 862 -5.77 -0.46 23.46
C SER A 862 -4.53 -1.36 23.41
N GLY A 863 -3.45 -0.92 22.76
CA GLY A 863 -2.14 -1.58 22.80
C GLY A 863 -1.54 -1.64 24.20
N LEU A 864 -1.52 -0.53 24.94
CA LEU A 864 -1.03 -0.45 26.32
C LEU A 864 -1.81 -1.39 27.26
N SER A 865 -3.14 -1.44 27.11
CA SER A 865 -4.01 -2.40 27.81
C SER A 865 -3.63 -3.85 27.50
N PHE A 866 -3.38 -4.17 26.23
CA PHE A 866 -2.92 -5.51 25.83
C PHE A 866 -1.55 -5.86 26.45
N SER A 867 -0.57 -4.96 26.40
CA SER A 867 0.74 -5.16 27.05
C SER A 867 0.64 -5.30 28.57
N THR A 868 -0.27 -4.57 29.22
CA THR A 868 -0.54 -4.72 30.66
C THR A 868 -1.03 -6.13 30.98
N GLY A 869 -1.88 -6.71 30.13
CA GLY A 869 -2.31 -8.11 30.26
C GLY A 869 -1.17 -9.12 30.16
N LEU A 870 -0.19 -8.89 29.26
CA LEU A 870 1.00 -9.74 29.12
C LEU A 870 1.92 -9.72 30.37
N VAL A 871 1.82 -8.69 31.22
CA VAL A 871 2.51 -8.62 32.52
C VAL A 871 1.69 -9.29 33.61
N VAL A 872 0.41 -8.92 33.72
CA VAL A 872 -0.48 -9.35 34.82
C VAL A 872 -0.84 -10.84 34.73
N GLY A 873 -1.08 -11.36 33.52
CA GLY A 873 -1.47 -12.76 33.31
C GLY A 873 -0.45 -13.77 33.85
N PRO A 874 0.82 -13.73 33.40
CA PRO A 874 1.86 -14.63 33.89
C PRO A 874 2.12 -14.48 35.38
N LEU A 875 2.18 -13.24 35.91
CA LEU A 875 2.33 -12.99 37.34
C LEU A 875 1.22 -13.64 38.17
N LEU A 876 -0.05 -13.41 37.79
CA LEU A 876 -1.21 -13.92 38.51
C LEU A 876 -1.29 -15.45 38.41
N SER A 877 -1.33 -16.00 37.20
CA SER A 877 -1.47 -17.44 36.99
C SER A 877 -0.26 -18.23 37.47
N GLY A 878 0.95 -17.71 37.30
CA GLY A 878 2.19 -18.33 37.76
C GLY A 878 2.24 -18.45 39.29
N THR A 879 2.14 -17.32 40.00
CA THR A 879 2.23 -17.31 41.47
C THR A 879 1.07 -18.05 42.14
N LEU A 880 -0.14 -18.04 41.57
CA LEU A 880 -1.26 -18.86 42.06
C LEU A 880 -1.04 -20.36 41.79
N THR A 881 -0.45 -20.73 40.65
CA THR A 881 -0.13 -22.15 40.37
C THR A 881 0.89 -22.69 41.37
N GLU A 882 1.90 -21.90 41.76
CA GLU A 882 2.85 -22.25 42.81
C GLU A 882 2.22 -22.34 44.21
N SER A 883 1.45 -21.32 44.61
CA SER A 883 1.02 -21.16 45.99
C SER A 883 -0.25 -21.94 46.36
N ILE A 884 -1.16 -22.16 45.40
CA ILE A 884 -2.45 -22.82 45.64
C ILE A 884 -2.80 -23.92 44.63
N GLY A 885 -1.95 -24.17 43.63
CA GLY A 885 -2.10 -25.24 42.64
C GLY A 885 -3.00 -24.89 41.45
N TYR A 886 -2.77 -25.58 40.33
CA TYR A 886 -3.40 -25.30 39.03
C TYR A 886 -4.94 -25.29 39.05
N TYR A 887 -5.59 -26.20 39.79
CA TYR A 887 -7.05 -26.20 39.93
C TYR A 887 -7.58 -24.92 40.58
N ARG A 888 -7.00 -24.51 41.72
CA ARG A 888 -7.46 -23.31 42.45
C ARG A 888 -7.09 -22.01 41.72
N MET A 889 -5.95 -21.99 41.02
CA MET A 889 -5.59 -20.90 40.10
C MET A 889 -6.67 -20.71 39.02
N ASN A 890 -7.11 -21.80 38.38
CA ASN A 890 -8.20 -21.74 37.40
C ASN A 890 -9.54 -21.29 38.00
N MET A 891 -9.85 -21.64 39.26
CA MET A 891 -11.01 -21.09 39.97
C MET A 891 -10.93 -19.57 40.16
N VAL A 892 -9.73 -19.02 40.44
CA VAL A 892 -9.52 -17.56 40.54
C VAL A 892 -9.65 -16.89 39.16
N LEU A 893 -9.12 -17.50 38.09
CA LEU A 893 -9.35 -16.98 36.73
C LEU A 893 -10.84 -17.03 36.35
N ALA A 894 -11.57 -18.06 36.77
CA ALA A 894 -13.01 -18.17 36.56
C ALA A 894 -13.79 -17.05 37.29
N THR A 895 -13.47 -16.73 38.54
CA THR A 895 -14.14 -15.63 39.25
C THR A 895 -13.82 -14.27 38.64
N VAL A 896 -12.56 -14.02 38.24
CA VAL A 896 -12.19 -12.83 37.46
C VAL A 896 -12.99 -12.73 36.16
N SER A 897 -13.16 -13.85 35.44
CA SER A 897 -13.97 -13.93 34.22
C SER A 897 -15.44 -13.56 34.48
N VAL A 898 -16.06 -14.07 35.55
CA VAL A 898 -17.43 -13.71 35.94
C VAL A 898 -17.53 -12.23 36.30
N THR A 899 -16.62 -11.70 37.12
CA THR A 899 -16.61 -10.29 37.54
C THR A 899 -16.50 -9.36 36.34
N VAL A 900 -15.59 -9.64 35.39
CA VAL A 900 -15.45 -8.84 34.16
C VAL A 900 -16.67 -9.00 33.24
N GLY A 901 -17.30 -10.18 33.19
CA GLY A 901 -18.57 -10.39 32.47
C GLY A 901 -19.74 -9.57 33.03
N ILE A 902 -19.85 -9.45 34.35
CA ILE A 902 -20.85 -8.59 35.02
C ILE A 902 -20.56 -7.12 34.74
N ILE A 903 -19.31 -6.67 34.87
CA ILE A 903 -18.90 -5.28 34.58
C ILE A 903 -19.15 -4.95 33.09
N ALA A 904 -18.86 -5.88 32.18
CA ALA A 904 -19.17 -5.76 30.75
C ALA A 904 -20.68 -5.60 30.50
N PHE A 905 -21.51 -6.41 31.17
CA PHE A 905 -22.96 -6.27 31.11
C PHE A 905 -23.45 -4.93 31.69
N SER A 906 -22.84 -4.41 32.75
CA SER A 906 -23.25 -3.14 33.35
C SER A 906 -22.88 -1.90 32.52
N PHE A 907 -21.73 -1.89 31.82
CA PHE A 907 -21.13 -0.64 31.31
C PHE A 907 -20.73 -0.60 29.82
N LEU A 908 -20.82 -1.72 29.06
CA LEU A 908 -20.60 -1.70 27.60
C LEU A 908 -21.84 -1.22 26.80
N GLY A 909 -21.62 -0.86 25.54
CA GLY A 909 -22.66 -0.36 24.65
C GLY A 909 -23.61 -1.44 24.14
N GLY A 910 -24.91 -1.28 24.42
CA GLY A 910 -25.98 -2.04 23.76
C GLY A 910 -26.37 -1.42 22.41
N LYS A 911 -26.96 -2.23 21.52
CA LYS A 911 -27.37 -1.82 20.16
C LYS A 911 -28.23 -0.55 20.12
N SER A 912 -29.12 -0.35 21.11
CA SER A 912 -29.94 0.86 21.24
C SER A 912 -29.11 2.15 21.30
N SER A 913 -27.90 2.14 21.86
CA SER A 913 -27.01 3.31 21.86
C SER A 913 -26.36 3.62 20.50
N LEU A 914 -26.39 2.66 19.56
CA LEU A 914 -25.96 2.85 18.16
C LEU A 914 -27.14 3.19 17.25
N GLU A 915 -28.33 2.65 17.52
CA GLU A 915 -29.55 3.00 16.80
C GLU A 915 -30.03 4.42 17.17
N ILE A 916 -30.03 4.79 18.45
CA ILE A 916 -30.26 6.19 18.89
C ILE A 916 -29.19 7.11 18.30
N TYR A 917 -27.91 6.72 18.27
CA TYR A 917 -26.86 7.53 17.65
C TYR A 917 -27.04 7.70 16.13
N ASN A 918 -27.56 6.69 15.42
CA ASN A 918 -27.89 6.84 14.01
C ASN A 918 -29.10 7.77 13.81
N LEU A 919 -30.12 7.68 14.67
CA LEU A 919 -31.31 8.55 14.64
C LEU A 919 -30.96 10.01 15.02
N GLU A 920 -30.30 10.26 16.16
CA GLU A 920 -29.78 11.57 16.58
C GLU A 920 -28.92 12.21 15.47
N ARG A 921 -28.22 11.39 14.68
CA ARG A 921 -27.35 11.83 13.57
C ARG A 921 -28.09 11.99 12.24
N GLU A 922 -29.23 11.34 12.04
CA GLU A 922 -30.10 11.60 10.89
C GLU A 922 -30.93 12.87 11.15
N GLU A 923 -31.48 13.04 12.36
CA GLU A 923 -32.12 14.29 12.82
C GLU A 923 -31.15 15.49 12.73
N ALA A 924 -29.93 15.38 13.28
CA ALA A 924 -28.89 16.42 13.15
C ALA A 924 -28.19 16.48 11.77
N ILE A 925 -28.79 15.88 10.74
CA ILE A 925 -28.48 16.06 9.31
C ILE A 925 -29.72 16.58 8.53
N GLU A 926 -30.91 16.55 9.13
CA GLU A 926 -32.14 17.17 8.63
C GLU A 926 -32.38 18.59 9.20
N GLU A 927 -31.81 18.93 10.37
CA GLU A 927 -31.59 20.32 10.86
C GLU A 927 -30.42 21.05 10.15
#